data_AF-A0AAI8GBV9-F1
#
_entry.id   AF-A0AAI8GBV9-F1
#
_cell.length_a   1.000
_cell.length_b   1.000
_cell.length_c   1.000
_cell.angle_alpha   90.00
_cell.angle_beta   90.00
_cell.angle_gamma   90.00
#
_symmetry.space_group_name_H-M   'P 1'
#
loop_
_entity.id
_entity.type
_entity.pdbx_description
1 polymer ?
#
loop_
_entity_poly.entity_id
_entity_poly.type
_entity_poly.pdbx_seq_one_letter_code
_entity_poly.pdbx_strand_id
1 'polypeptide(L)'
;MSQERRNLLLSGLEPLIITPTSVFVNVGERTNVTGSRKFLRLIKEEKYDEALEIARQQVEGGAQIIDINMDEGMLDGVQAMTRFLNLIAAEPDISRVPIMIDSSKWEIIEAGLKVVQGKCVVNSISLKEGKDTFVAHAKLIKRYGAAVIVMAFDEIGQADNYERRIEICQRSYDILVNEVKFPPQDIIFDLNIFPVATGMEEHRLNALDFFRGTKWVRENLPHAHISGGVSNVSFSFRGNDVVREAMHSVFLYHAIQHGMTMGIVNPEMLTIYDDIPKDLLEHVEDVILDRGDDATERLLDFAESVKGEVKTAERSGQEWRQGSVQERLTHSLVKGVDEFIKIDVEEARLTVTRPIEVIENHLMNGMNVVGDLFGSGKMFLPQVVKSARVMKKAVAYLMPYISPPTPNGGVDKQTWKTASPTLYAKLKERAKTMRNNPTDAEKMLWNVLSNKGIDGFKFRRQHIIGEYIVDFVCLEKQLVVEVDGAVHDNKEQIEHDRFRTEWLESKGFKVIRFKNDEVLSNLFQTIEIINKELNTQLVAPPSGAGGAGKILMATVKGDVHDIGKNIVSVVLACNNFEIIDLGVMVPPEKIIETAVKENVDIIGLSGLITPSLDEMVYLAKELDKLNIKIPVMIGGATTSRAHTAVKIAPEYKETVVHVNDASRAVTVATNLLQTETKVNYAKSLREEYNTLREGYLNRSREKNFLSIKEARQNKLKIDWKVYEPVKPNFIGNKTIEVDLAELVDFIDWTPFFQSWELYGKFPAILKDEVVGEQATALFADAQEMLSQIVKEKWFVAKGILGIYPANQINDDDILVSDEKGAPLVQFLTLRQQSQKTVGAPNIALADFIAPIEEIQDYIGCFCVTTGFGVDEKAAEFEKELDDYNAILVKALGDRFAEAFAEYLHLKVRKEIWGYDANENLTNDELIKENYKGIRPAPGYPACPDHLEKPIIWELLKVEETIGVKLTESMAIWPAASVSGYYFANPQSKYFGLGKIKEDQVCDYAKRRGISVEEATKWLAPNIAD
;
A
#
# COMPACT_ATOMS: atom_id res chain seq x y z
N MET A 1 -10.92 28.40 31.21
CA MET A 1 -9.72 28.32 30.35
C MET A 1 -9.00 27.02 30.68
N SER A 2 -9.36 25.92 30.00
CA SER A 2 -8.61 24.67 30.13
C SER A 2 -7.24 24.89 29.50
N GLN A 3 -6.17 24.86 30.31
CA GLN A 3 -4.82 24.88 29.77
C GLN A 3 -4.65 23.69 28.84
N GLU A 4 -4.35 23.96 27.57
CA GLU A 4 -4.03 22.97 26.56
C GLU A 4 -2.86 22.12 27.06
N ARG A 5 -3.03 20.79 27.16
CA ARG A 5 -1.92 19.91 27.60
C ARG A 5 -0.83 19.95 26.53
N ARG A 6 0.41 20.19 26.96
CA ARG A 6 1.60 20.07 26.12
C ARG A 6 1.83 18.61 25.73
N ASN A 7 2.26 18.39 24.49
CA ASN A 7 2.52 17.07 23.92
C ASN A 7 3.89 16.54 24.35
N LEU A 8 3.99 15.23 24.59
CA LEU A 8 5.28 14.54 24.70
C LEU A 8 5.83 14.32 23.29
N LEU A 9 7.07 14.77 23.07
CA LEU A 9 7.77 14.68 21.79
C LEU A 9 8.98 13.76 21.97
N LEU A 10 9.00 12.66 21.23
CA LEU A 10 10.09 11.70 21.16
C LEU A 10 10.55 11.56 19.71
N SER A 11 11.73 10.98 19.45
CA SER A 11 12.13 10.68 18.08
C SER A 11 13.16 9.57 17.98
N GLY A 12 13.03 8.72 16.96
CA GLY A 12 14.14 7.98 16.36
C GLY A 12 14.68 8.78 15.17
N LEU A 13 14.69 8.17 13.97
CA LEU A 13 14.73 8.90 12.69
C LEU A 13 13.42 9.64 12.43
N GLU A 14 12.30 9.10 12.90
CA GLU A 14 10.97 9.69 12.75
C GLU A 14 10.50 10.31 14.07
N PRO A 15 9.78 11.45 14.02
CA PRO A 15 9.19 12.04 15.21
C PRO A 15 7.97 11.24 15.69
N LEU A 16 7.91 10.96 16.99
CA LEU A 16 6.73 10.42 17.67
C LEU A 16 6.13 11.50 18.57
N ILE A 17 4.90 11.93 18.23
CA ILE A 17 4.18 12.99 18.95
C ILE A 17 3.01 12.35 19.70
N ILE A 18 3.05 12.41 21.03
CA ILE A 18 2.01 11.88 21.91
C ILE A 18 1.17 13.06 22.41
N THR A 19 -0.04 13.19 21.86
CA THR A 19 -1.03 14.21 22.18
C THR A 19 -2.10 13.66 23.13
N PRO A 20 -2.97 14.51 23.70
CA PRO A 20 -4.10 14.04 24.52
C PRO A 20 -5.11 13.14 23.79
N THR A 21 -5.11 13.16 22.45
CA THR A 21 -5.98 12.32 21.61
C THR A 21 -5.21 11.21 20.91
N SER A 22 -3.91 11.07 21.16
CA SER A 22 -3.12 9.96 20.63
C SER A 22 -3.66 8.64 21.18
N VAL A 23 -3.66 7.62 20.32
CA VAL A 23 -3.88 6.23 20.72
C VAL A 23 -2.80 5.82 21.72
N PHE A 24 -3.09 4.79 22.53
CA PHE A 24 -2.14 4.17 23.44
C PHE A 24 -0.84 3.79 22.74
N VAL A 25 0.30 4.03 23.41
CA VAL A 25 1.64 3.77 22.85
C VAL A 25 2.18 2.44 23.31
N ASN A 26 2.43 1.52 22.37
CA ASN A 26 3.05 0.23 22.66
C ASN A 26 4.58 0.36 22.73
N VAL A 27 5.16 -0.07 23.86
CA VAL A 27 6.61 -0.15 24.06
C VAL A 27 7.02 -1.64 24.03
N GLY A 28 7.83 -2.03 23.06
CA GLY A 28 8.25 -3.43 22.88
C GLY A 28 9.20 -3.92 23.98
N GLU A 29 8.87 -5.04 24.63
CA GLU A 29 9.59 -5.57 25.81
C GLU A 29 10.65 -6.66 25.52
N ARG A 30 10.79 -7.16 24.28
CA ARG A 30 11.55 -8.38 23.97
C ARG A 30 13.06 -8.18 23.84
N THR A 31 13.51 -6.93 23.77
CA THR A 31 14.92 -6.48 23.78
C THR A 31 15.46 -6.27 25.20
N ASN A 32 15.03 -7.13 26.12
CA ASN A 32 15.37 -7.07 27.53
C ASN A 32 16.08 -8.36 27.96
N VAL A 33 17.34 -8.26 28.40
CA VAL A 33 18.14 -9.44 28.81
C VAL A 33 17.60 -10.13 30.07
N THR A 34 16.82 -9.44 30.89
CA THR A 34 16.18 -10.04 32.08
C THR A 34 14.84 -10.70 31.74
N GLY A 35 14.08 -10.10 30.81
CA GLY A 35 12.75 -10.56 30.42
C GLY A 35 12.71 -11.60 29.28
N SER A 36 13.75 -11.64 28.43
CA SER A 36 13.78 -12.48 27.23
C SER A 36 14.99 -13.41 27.24
N ARG A 37 14.74 -14.70 27.52
CA ARG A 37 15.78 -15.75 27.48
C ARG A 37 16.47 -15.86 26.13
N LYS A 38 15.72 -15.64 25.04
CA LYS A 38 16.24 -15.65 23.67
C LYS A 38 17.21 -14.49 23.47
N PHE A 39 16.81 -13.27 23.82
CA PHE A 39 17.64 -12.08 23.68
C PHE A 39 18.90 -12.17 24.56
N LEU A 40 18.75 -12.58 25.82
CA LEU A 40 19.87 -12.83 26.74
C LEU A 40 20.92 -13.76 26.14
N ARG A 41 20.48 -14.88 25.53
CA ARG A 41 21.38 -15.85 24.89
C ARG A 41 22.15 -15.19 23.74
N LEU A 42 21.46 -14.45 22.87
CA LEU A 42 22.07 -13.81 21.71
C LEU A 42 23.11 -12.76 22.11
N ILE A 43 22.81 -11.94 23.12
CA ILE A 43 23.75 -10.95 23.64
C ILE A 43 24.96 -11.63 24.30
N LYS A 44 24.76 -12.69 25.11
CA LYS A 44 25.85 -13.47 25.73
C LYS A 44 26.74 -14.18 24.70
N GLU A 45 26.17 -14.63 23.59
CA GLU A 45 26.89 -15.29 22.49
C GLU A 45 27.45 -14.29 21.45
N GLU A 46 27.33 -12.97 21.69
CA GLU A 46 27.69 -11.89 20.77
C GLU A 46 27.04 -11.97 19.37
N LYS A 47 25.88 -12.62 19.26
CA LYS A 47 25.08 -12.75 18.03
C LYS A 47 24.19 -11.53 17.84
N TYR A 48 24.81 -10.38 17.64
CA TYR A 48 24.10 -9.11 17.56
C TYR A 48 23.18 -8.99 16.34
N ASP A 49 23.51 -9.62 15.22
CA ASP A 49 22.65 -9.60 14.02
C ASP A 49 21.30 -10.28 14.29
N GLU A 50 21.31 -11.44 14.95
CA GLU A 50 20.09 -12.13 15.38
C GLU A 50 19.34 -11.35 16.48
N ALA A 51 20.06 -10.59 17.31
CA ALA A 51 19.45 -9.74 18.34
C ALA A 51 18.77 -8.49 17.74
N LEU A 52 19.32 -7.93 16.65
CA LEU A 52 18.69 -6.86 15.88
C LEU A 52 17.39 -7.33 15.25
N GLU A 53 17.32 -8.60 14.81
CA GLU A 53 16.07 -9.18 14.30
C GLU A 53 14.94 -9.10 15.33
N ILE A 54 15.23 -9.38 16.61
CA ILE A 54 14.23 -9.27 17.69
C ILE A 54 13.75 -7.82 17.87
N ALA A 55 14.65 -6.84 17.70
CA ALA A 55 14.26 -5.44 17.72
C ALA A 55 13.41 -5.06 16.50
N ARG A 56 13.78 -5.53 15.30
CA ARG A 56 13.05 -5.29 14.04
C ARG A 56 11.64 -5.88 14.09
N GLN A 57 11.51 -7.14 14.50
CA GLN A 57 10.22 -7.82 14.64
C GLN A 57 9.25 -7.06 15.53
N GLN A 58 9.72 -6.50 16.65
CA GLN A 58 8.86 -5.69 17.53
C GLN A 58 8.37 -4.41 16.85
N VAL A 59 9.24 -3.73 16.10
CA VAL A 59 8.89 -2.50 15.36
C VAL A 59 7.91 -2.81 14.21
N GLU A 60 8.09 -3.93 13.53
CA GLU A 60 7.17 -4.44 12.51
C GLU A 60 5.83 -4.88 13.12
N GLY A 61 5.86 -5.53 14.28
CA GLY A 61 4.71 -5.94 15.08
C GLY A 61 3.98 -4.79 15.80
N GLY A 62 4.32 -3.53 15.49
CA GLY A 62 3.57 -2.35 15.93
C GLY A 62 4.09 -1.66 17.20
N ALA A 63 5.27 -2.03 17.71
CA ALA A 63 5.92 -1.26 18.77
C ALA A 63 6.31 0.13 18.25
N GLN A 64 5.90 1.16 18.99
CA GLN A 64 6.17 2.56 18.67
C GLN A 64 7.38 3.11 19.44
N ILE A 65 7.85 2.38 20.46
CA ILE A 65 9.09 2.61 21.21
C ILE A 65 9.69 1.23 21.50
N ILE A 66 11.01 1.10 21.52
CA ILE A 66 11.69 -0.16 21.88
C ILE A 66 12.39 -0.02 23.23
N ASP A 67 12.04 -0.88 24.19
CA ASP A 67 12.69 -0.98 25.50
C ASP A 67 13.94 -1.86 25.42
N ILE A 68 15.10 -1.27 25.70
CA ILE A 68 16.40 -1.94 25.63
C ILE A 68 17.00 -2.01 27.02
N ASN A 69 17.11 -3.23 27.53
CA ASN A 69 17.73 -3.51 28.81
C ASN A 69 18.92 -4.46 28.64
N MET A 70 20.09 -4.06 29.15
CA MET A 70 21.35 -4.82 29.12
C MET A 70 21.89 -5.11 30.53
N ASP A 71 21.06 -4.98 31.55
CA ASP A 71 21.44 -5.19 32.94
C ASP A 71 21.31 -6.66 33.35
N GLU A 72 22.44 -7.36 33.36
CA GLU A 72 22.54 -8.75 33.78
C GLU A 72 23.90 -8.97 34.47
N GLY A 73 23.91 -9.73 35.56
CA GLY A 73 25.09 -9.85 36.43
C GLY A 73 26.36 -10.41 35.77
N MET A 74 26.22 -11.12 34.65
CA MET A 74 27.33 -11.73 33.90
C MET A 74 27.71 -10.98 32.61
N LEU A 75 27.07 -9.85 32.30
CA LEU A 75 27.33 -9.06 31.09
C LEU A 75 28.06 -7.76 31.42
N ASP A 76 28.99 -7.33 30.55
CA ASP A 76 29.42 -5.93 30.51
C ASP A 76 28.31 -5.10 29.87
N GLY A 77 27.37 -4.65 30.71
CA GLY A 77 26.20 -3.91 30.26
C GLY A 77 26.53 -2.57 29.59
N VAL A 78 27.63 -1.91 29.99
CA VAL A 78 28.08 -0.64 29.38
C VAL A 78 28.50 -0.88 27.94
N GLN A 79 29.35 -1.89 27.72
CA GLN A 79 29.80 -2.27 26.39
C GLN A 79 28.64 -2.80 25.53
N ALA A 80 27.79 -3.67 26.08
CA ALA A 80 26.68 -4.28 25.37
C ALA A 80 25.63 -3.24 24.92
N MET A 81 25.25 -2.32 25.81
CA MET A 81 24.32 -1.23 25.49
C MET A 81 24.88 -0.34 24.39
N THR A 82 26.14 0.08 24.52
CA THR A 82 26.81 0.95 23.54
C THR A 82 26.89 0.27 22.17
N ARG A 83 27.29 -1.01 22.11
CA ARG A 83 27.42 -1.77 20.87
C ARG A 83 26.06 -1.95 20.20
N PHE A 84 25.05 -2.36 20.95
CA PHE A 84 23.73 -2.65 20.38
C PHE A 84 23.05 -1.39 19.84
N LEU A 85 23.11 -0.26 20.56
CA LEU A 85 22.53 1.00 20.09
C LEU A 85 23.23 1.55 18.84
N ASN A 86 24.56 1.41 18.73
CA ASN A 86 25.28 1.79 17.51
C ASN A 86 24.87 0.94 16.30
N LEU A 87 24.59 -0.35 16.51
CA LEU A 87 24.08 -1.22 15.45
C LEU A 87 22.65 -0.85 15.06
N ILE A 88 21.77 -0.59 16.03
CA ILE A 88 20.41 -0.11 15.76
C ILE A 88 20.44 1.18 14.94
N ALA A 89 21.35 2.11 15.24
CA ALA A 89 21.49 3.36 14.48
C ALA A 89 21.84 3.15 13.00
N ALA A 90 22.40 1.99 12.63
CA ALA A 90 22.70 1.62 11.25
C ALA A 90 21.54 0.91 10.54
N GLU A 91 20.47 0.54 11.27
CA GLU A 91 19.30 -0.19 10.78
C GLU A 91 18.07 0.74 10.70
N PRO A 92 17.70 1.27 9.52
CA PRO A 92 16.62 2.25 9.40
C PRO A 92 15.26 1.74 9.87
N ASP A 93 14.98 0.45 9.67
CA ASP A 93 13.69 -0.17 10.02
C ASP A 93 13.46 -0.23 11.53
N ILE A 94 14.55 -0.25 12.32
CA ILE A 94 14.53 -0.23 13.78
C ILE A 94 14.65 1.20 14.29
N SER A 95 15.66 1.94 13.80
CA SER A 95 15.98 3.29 14.28
C SER A 95 14.93 4.35 13.91
N ARG A 96 13.91 4.02 13.10
CA ARG A 96 12.78 4.91 12.84
C ARG A 96 11.98 5.27 14.10
N VAL A 97 11.84 4.35 15.06
CA VAL A 97 11.12 4.59 16.32
C VAL A 97 12.06 5.05 17.46
N PRO A 98 11.58 5.79 18.48
CA PRO A 98 12.38 6.14 19.64
C PRO A 98 12.81 4.93 20.47
N ILE A 99 13.94 5.09 21.18
CA ILE A 99 14.46 4.07 22.10
C ILE A 99 14.16 4.43 23.55
N MET A 100 13.76 3.44 24.34
CA MET A 100 13.71 3.49 25.79
C MET A 100 14.93 2.75 26.35
N ILE A 101 15.80 3.47 27.05
CA ILE A 101 17.02 2.93 27.65
C ILE A 101 16.70 2.48 29.07
N ASP A 102 16.79 1.18 29.32
CA ASP A 102 16.47 0.54 30.59
C ASP A 102 17.69 -0.10 31.26
N SER A 103 17.86 0.17 32.56
CA SER A 103 18.89 -0.44 33.42
C SER A 103 18.70 -0.01 34.88
N SER A 104 19.05 -0.88 35.85
CA SER A 104 19.12 -0.48 37.26
C SER A 104 20.41 0.27 37.62
N LYS A 105 21.41 0.24 36.73
CA LYS A 105 22.72 0.88 36.90
C LYS A 105 22.83 2.13 36.04
N TRP A 106 23.16 3.27 36.66
CA TRP A 106 23.24 4.58 36.00
C TRP A 106 24.31 4.63 34.89
N GLU A 107 25.45 4.00 35.10
CA GLU A 107 26.56 3.97 34.14
C GLU A 107 26.17 3.35 32.79
N ILE A 108 25.26 2.37 32.78
CA ILE A 108 24.73 1.74 31.55
C ILE A 108 23.76 2.70 30.86
N ILE A 109 22.88 3.38 31.62
CA ILE A 109 21.95 4.38 31.08
C ILE A 109 22.75 5.51 30.42
N GLU A 110 23.75 6.05 31.11
CA GLU A 110 24.57 7.13 30.59
C GLU A 110 25.37 6.70 29.34
N ALA A 111 25.86 5.46 29.29
CA ALA A 111 26.50 4.92 28.10
C ALA A 111 25.56 4.91 26.90
N GLY A 112 24.31 4.49 27.09
CA GLY A 112 23.30 4.54 26.04
C GLY A 112 22.95 5.97 25.60
N LEU A 113 22.76 6.89 26.55
CA LEU A 113 22.46 8.30 26.28
C LEU A 113 23.53 9.01 25.43
N LYS A 114 24.79 8.55 25.50
CA LYS A 114 25.90 9.11 24.72
C LYS A 114 25.86 8.73 23.23
N VAL A 115 25.17 7.65 22.87
CA VAL A 115 25.19 7.09 21.49
C VAL A 115 23.81 6.95 20.86
N VAL A 116 22.74 7.00 21.65
CA VAL A 116 21.37 6.85 21.14
C VAL A 116 21.00 7.99 20.18
N GLN A 117 20.29 7.64 19.12
CA GLN A 117 19.84 8.59 18.11
C GLN A 117 18.46 9.17 18.49
N GLY A 118 18.29 10.49 18.28
CA GLY A 118 17.02 11.16 18.50
C GLY A 118 16.70 11.40 19.98
N LYS A 119 15.45 11.77 20.28
CA LYS A 119 14.98 12.00 21.65
C LYS A 119 14.39 10.71 22.23
N CYS A 120 15.19 10.09 23.11
CA CYS A 120 14.89 8.83 23.79
C CYS A 120 14.15 9.02 25.12
N VAL A 121 13.79 7.89 25.75
CA VAL A 121 13.22 7.81 27.10
C VAL A 121 14.20 7.08 28.02
N VAL A 122 14.43 7.58 29.23
CA VAL A 122 15.19 6.89 30.27
C VAL A 122 14.24 6.13 31.19
N ASN A 123 14.42 4.82 31.33
CA ASN A 123 13.67 3.94 32.21
C ASN A 123 14.61 3.33 33.27
N SER A 124 14.51 3.63 34.55
CA SER A 124 13.81 4.76 35.17
C SER A 124 14.73 5.40 36.21
N ILE A 125 14.31 6.53 36.76
CA ILE A 125 14.88 7.07 38.00
C ILE A 125 13.82 7.04 39.11
N SER A 126 14.26 7.07 40.37
CA SER A 126 13.36 7.04 41.54
C SER A 126 13.99 7.73 42.75
N LEU A 127 13.20 7.93 43.80
CA LEU A 127 13.65 8.53 45.07
C LEU A 127 14.31 7.51 46.01
N LYS A 128 14.40 6.23 45.62
CA LYS A 128 14.97 5.13 46.41
C LYS A 128 16.34 5.44 47.03
N GLU A 129 17.23 6.08 46.27
CA GLU A 129 18.59 6.41 46.71
C GLU A 129 18.69 7.82 47.34
N GLY A 130 17.54 8.44 47.62
CA GLY A 130 17.41 9.77 48.16
C GLY A 130 17.28 10.86 47.11
N LYS A 131 16.79 12.02 47.56
CA LYS A 131 16.53 13.20 46.73
C LYS A 131 17.75 13.70 45.96
N ASP A 132 18.93 13.70 46.57
CA ASP A 132 20.13 14.29 45.95
C ASP A 132 20.54 13.52 44.69
N THR A 133 20.55 12.19 44.73
CA THR A 133 20.83 11.32 43.59
C THR A 133 19.76 11.48 42.50
N PHE A 134 18.48 11.47 42.88
CA PHE A 134 17.36 11.69 41.96
C PHE A 134 17.49 13.01 41.19
N VAL A 135 17.82 14.10 41.89
CA VAL A 135 18.06 15.42 41.28
C VAL A 135 19.29 15.43 40.38
N ALA A 136 20.37 14.74 40.76
CA ALA A 136 21.58 14.63 39.94
C ALA A 136 21.29 13.94 38.62
N HIS A 137 20.63 12.77 38.65
CA HIS A 137 20.24 12.02 37.46
C HIS A 137 19.27 12.82 36.60
N ALA A 138 18.23 13.42 37.17
CA ALA A 138 17.27 14.24 36.43
C ALA A 138 17.93 15.41 35.69
N LYS A 139 18.92 16.08 36.31
CA LYS A 139 19.70 17.15 35.65
C LYS A 139 20.52 16.64 34.47
N LEU A 140 21.08 15.43 34.56
CA LEU A 140 21.83 14.81 33.47
C LEU A 140 20.90 14.41 32.32
N ILE A 141 19.78 13.73 32.61
CA ILE A 141 18.78 13.36 31.60
C ILE A 141 18.29 14.59 30.83
N LYS A 142 17.96 15.66 31.57
CA LYS A 142 17.56 16.95 30.98
C LYS A 142 18.64 17.53 30.07
N ARG A 143 19.92 17.41 30.43
CA ARG A 143 21.05 17.88 29.62
C ARG A 143 21.20 17.09 28.33
N TYR A 144 20.97 15.78 28.36
CA TYR A 144 20.94 14.93 27.16
C TYR A 144 19.67 15.14 26.30
N GLY A 145 18.66 15.85 26.82
CA GLY A 145 17.43 16.17 26.09
C GLY A 145 16.41 15.02 26.05
N ALA A 146 16.58 13.99 26.88
CA ALA A 146 15.73 12.82 26.94
C ALA A 146 14.49 13.04 27.83
N ALA A 147 13.43 12.27 27.58
CA ALA A 147 12.31 12.13 28.51
C ALA A 147 12.64 11.11 29.61
N VAL A 148 11.84 11.08 30.69
CA VAL A 148 12.14 10.26 31.87
C VAL A 148 10.92 9.50 32.38
N ILE A 149 11.10 8.21 32.63
CA ILE A 149 10.20 7.41 33.47
C ILE A 149 10.65 7.55 34.92
N VAL A 150 9.69 7.90 35.78
CA VAL A 150 9.84 8.01 37.22
C VAL A 150 9.04 6.89 37.88
N MET A 151 9.76 5.93 38.45
CA MET A 151 9.15 4.83 39.17
C MET A 151 8.67 5.30 40.55
N ALA A 152 7.46 4.88 40.95
CA ALA A 152 6.88 5.16 42.27
C ALA A 152 7.59 4.35 43.38
N PHE A 153 8.84 4.70 43.65
CA PHE A 153 9.70 4.09 44.67
C PHE A 153 10.51 5.20 45.36
N ASP A 154 10.37 5.32 46.67
CA ASP A 154 11.12 6.24 47.52
C ASP A 154 12.01 5.52 48.54
N GLU A 155 12.56 6.26 49.50
CA GLU A 155 13.46 5.75 50.52
C GLU A 155 12.79 4.74 51.49
N ILE A 156 11.45 4.69 51.51
CA ILE A 156 10.68 3.78 52.38
C ILE A 156 10.38 2.47 51.64
N GLY A 157 10.08 2.54 50.34
CA GLY A 157 9.70 1.36 49.56
C GLY A 157 8.98 1.69 48.25
N GLN A 158 8.60 0.64 47.52
CA GLN A 158 7.71 0.76 46.37
C GLN A 158 6.30 1.14 46.84
N ALA A 159 5.59 1.96 46.05
CA ALA A 159 4.20 2.28 46.31
C ALA A 159 3.30 1.10 45.95
N ASP A 160 2.83 0.36 46.97
CA ASP A 160 2.00 -0.83 46.87
C ASP A 160 0.48 -0.55 46.85
N ASN A 161 0.05 0.58 47.41
CA ASN A 161 -1.36 1.01 47.46
C ASN A 161 -1.57 2.38 46.80
N TYR A 162 -2.85 2.76 46.63
CA TYR A 162 -3.26 4.03 46.02
C TYR A 162 -2.65 5.26 46.72
N GLU A 163 -2.70 5.35 48.05
CA GLU A 163 -2.22 6.49 48.82
C GLU A 163 -0.71 6.71 48.65
N ARG A 164 0.07 5.62 48.66
CA ARG A 164 1.52 5.69 48.44
C ARG A 164 1.86 6.10 47.01
N ARG A 165 1.10 5.65 46.01
CA ARG A 165 1.31 6.04 44.60
C ARG A 165 1.16 7.55 44.43
N ILE A 166 0.09 8.15 44.96
CA ILE A 166 -0.13 9.60 44.84
C ILE A 166 0.92 10.41 45.60
N GLU A 167 1.33 9.96 46.79
CA GLU A 167 2.33 10.64 47.61
C GLU A 167 3.69 10.72 46.90
N ILE A 168 4.19 9.59 46.41
CA ILE A 168 5.50 9.51 45.77
C ILE A 168 5.49 10.25 44.42
N CYS A 169 4.43 10.11 43.62
CA CYS A 169 4.31 10.80 42.34
C CYS A 169 4.24 12.32 42.51
N GLN A 170 3.44 12.82 43.47
CA GLN A 170 3.37 14.26 43.77
C GLN A 170 4.75 14.80 44.19
N ARG A 171 5.40 14.14 45.16
CA ARG A 171 6.72 14.53 45.66
C ARG A 171 7.76 14.56 44.53
N SER A 172 7.77 13.54 43.68
CA SER A 172 8.70 13.45 42.56
C SER A 172 8.43 14.53 41.51
N TYR A 173 7.16 14.77 41.17
CA TYR A 173 6.76 15.81 40.23
C TYR A 173 7.17 17.21 40.73
N ASP A 174 6.93 17.51 42.01
CA ASP A 174 7.29 18.79 42.59
C ASP A 174 8.81 19.02 42.56
N ILE A 175 9.62 18.01 42.87
CA ILE A 175 11.07 18.10 42.77
C ILE A 175 11.49 18.36 41.31
N LEU A 176 10.97 17.58 40.35
CA LEU A 176 11.35 17.70 38.94
C LEU A 176 10.93 19.06 38.35
N VAL A 177 9.68 19.48 38.56
CA VAL A 177 9.13 20.69 37.94
C VAL A 177 9.54 21.96 38.69
N ASN A 178 9.47 21.96 40.03
CA ASN A 178 9.71 23.16 40.81
C ASN A 178 11.20 23.41 41.07
N GLU A 179 12.00 22.36 41.28
CA GLU A 179 13.42 22.50 41.61
C GLU A 179 14.34 22.28 40.40
N VAL A 180 14.18 21.17 39.67
CA VAL A 180 15.04 20.84 38.50
C VAL A 180 14.63 21.63 37.25
N LYS A 181 13.40 22.17 37.24
CA LYS A 181 12.76 22.80 36.08
C LYS A 181 12.68 21.85 34.88
N PHE A 182 12.47 20.57 35.13
CA PHE A 182 12.29 19.56 34.09
C PHE A 182 10.99 19.86 33.32
N PRO A 183 10.96 19.74 31.98
CA PRO A 183 9.73 19.95 31.23
C PRO A 183 8.65 18.96 31.67
N PRO A 184 7.49 19.40 32.17
CA PRO A 184 6.49 18.50 32.75
C PRO A 184 5.91 17.51 31.73
N GLN A 185 5.86 17.87 30.45
CA GLN A 185 5.43 16.97 29.37
C GLN A 185 6.43 15.84 29.06
N ASP A 186 7.67 15.93 29.55
CA ASP A 186 8.71 14.91 29.36
C ASP A 186 8.81 13.95 30.57
N ILE A 187 7.86 14.05 31.52
CA ILE A 187 7.77 13.21 32.72
C ILE A 187 6.71 12.13 32.49
N ILE A 188 7.12 10.87 32.61
CA ILE A 188 6.27 9.68 32.54
C ILE A 188 6.35 9.01 33.91
N PHE A 189 5.24 8.66 34.53
CA PHE A 189 5.21 7.91 35.79
C PHE A 189 5.00 6.42 35.56
N ASP A 190 5.80 5.59 36.20
CA ASP A 190 5.49 4.18 36.41
C ASP A 190 4.93 4.01 37.83
N LEU A 191 3.67 3.63 37.92
CA LEU A 191 2.95 3.47 39.20
C LEU A 191 3.11 2.07 39.82
N ASN A 192 4.02 1.25 39.27
CA ASN A 192 4.23 -0.16 39.60
C ASN A 192 2.97 -1.01 39.36
N ILE A 193 2.95 -1.74 38.24
CA ILE A 193 1.95 -2.80 38.02
C ILE A 193 2.36 -4.01 38.86
N PHE A 194 1.53 -4.40 39.82
CA PHE A 194 1.73 -5.59 40.64
C PHE A 194 0.84 -6.76 40.18
N PRO A 195 1.23 -8.01 40.48
CA PRO A 195 0.44 -9.19 40.15
C PRO A 195 -0.95 -9.18 40.81
N VAL A 196 -1.94 -9.75 40.13
CA VAL A 196 -3.26 -10.08 40.69
C VAL A 196 -3.46 -11.61 40.70
N ALA A 197 -4.57 -12.08 41.28
CA ALA A 197 -4.92 -13.51 41.38
C ALA A 197 -3.78 -14.38 41.96
N THR A 198 -3.10 -13.88 42.99
CA THR A 198 -2.02 -14.61 43.68
C THR A 198 -2.52 -15.45 44.87
N GLY A 199 -3.80 -15.29 45.23
CA GLY A 199 -4.39 -15.85 46.46
C GLY A 199 -4.07 -15.05 47.74
N MET A 200 -3.34 -13.94 47.65
CA MET A 200 -3.07 -13.05 48.78
C MET A 200 -4.05 -11.88 48.78
N GLU A 201 -4.74 -11.64 49.90
CA GLU A 201 -5.73 -10.55 50.02
C GLU A 201 -5.12 -9.16 49.74
N GLU A 202 -3.87 -8.95 50.13
CA GLU A 202 -3.12 -7.71 49.88
C GLU A 202 -2.94 -7.42 48.38
N HIS A 203 -2.98 -8.43 47.52
CA HIS A 203 -2.81 -8.27 46.07
C HIS A 203 -4.14 -8.09 45.31
N ARG A 204 -5.27 -8.21 46.02
CA ARG A 204 -6.62 -8.17 45.44
C ARG A 204 -6.93 -6.85 44.76
N LEU A 205 -6.49 -5.74 45.36
CA LEU A 205 -6.77 -4.39 44.87
C LEU A 205 -5.69 -3.81 43.94
N ASN A 206 -4.64 -4.57 43.63
CA ASN A 206 -3.46 -4.07 42.92
C ASN A 206 -3.78 -3.37 41.58
N ALA A 207 -4.67 -3.96 40.77
CA ALA A 207 -5.10 -3.40 39.49
C ALA A 207 -6.00 -2.17 39.66
N LEU A 208 -6.98 -2.24 40.57
CA LEU A 208 -7.88 -1.11 40.86
C LEU A 208 -7.12 0.11 41.39
N ASP A 209 -6.19 -0.09 42.31
CA ASP A 209 -5.39 1.00 42.85
C ASP A 209 -4.46 1.59 41.78
N PHE A 210 -4.04 0.80 40.78
CA PHE A 210 -3.26 1.30 39.65
C PHE A 210 -4.13 2.19 38.76
N PHE A 211 -5.36 1.78 38.46
CA PHE A 211 -6.32 2.57 37.71
C PHE A 211 -6.68 3.89 38.42
N ARG A 212 -6.92 3.83 39.73
CA ARG A 212 -7.16 5.02 40.57
C ARG A 212 -5.96 5.96 40.57
N GLY A 213 -4.75 5.42 40.77
CA GLY A 213 -3.51 6.19 40.74
C GLY A 213 -3.27 6.84 39.37
N THR A 214 -3.51 6.12 38.28
CA THR A 214 -3.40 6.61 36.90
C THR A 214 -4.31 7.80 36.67
N LYS A 215 -5.58 7.67 37.04
CA LYS A 215 -6.57 8.74 36.94
C LYS A 215 -6.14 9.96 37.77
N TRP A 216 -5.69 9.74 39.01
CA TRP A 216 -5.23 10.81 39.89
C TRP A 216 -4.04 11.56 39.30
N VAL A 217 -3.02 10.86 38.78
CA VAL A 217 -1.86 11.50 38.13
C VAL A 217 -2.31 12.34 36.96
N ARG A 218 -3.21 11.81 36.11
CA ARG A 218 -3.72 12.58 34.97
C ARG A 218 -4.46 13.83 35.43
N GLU A 219 -5.26 13.77 36.49
CA GLU A 219 -6.05 14.91 36.96
C GLU A 219 -5.21 15.96 37.70
N ASN A 220 -4.17 15.55 38.43
CA ASN A 220 -3.47 16.40 39.40
C ASN A 220 -2.06 16.80 38.99
N LEU A 221 -1.41 16.06 38.08
CA LEU A 221 -0.05 16.35 37.60
C LEU A 221 -0.10 16.82 36.13
N PRO A 222 -0.14 18.15 35.87
CA PRO A 222 -0.32 18.68 34.52
C PRO A 222 0.76 18.20 33.56
N HIS A 223 0.34 17.84 32.34
CA HIS A 223 1.21 17.37 31.25
C HIS A 223 1.91 16.02 31.45
N ALA A 224 1.91 15.44 32.66
CA ALA A 224 2.57 14.16 32.91
C ALA A 224 1.87 12.97 32.24
N HIS A 225 2.65 11.97 31.87
CA HIS A 225 2.24 10.72 31.22
C HIS A 225 2.36 9.52 32.18
N ILE A 226 1.78 8.37 31.83
CA ILE A 226 1.82 7.15 32.65
C ILE A 226 2.23 5.96 31.78
N SER A 227 3.12 5.13 32.32
CA SER A 227 3.60 3.85 31.77
C SER A 227 3.52 2.74 32.82
N GLY A 228 3.76 1.50 32.40
CA GLY A 228 3.93 0.34 33.28
C GLY A 228 4.18 -0.95 32.49
N GLY A 229 4.88 -1.90 33.11
CA GLY A 229 5.10 -3.25 32.58
C GLY A 229 3.87 -4.14 32.75
N VAL A 230 3.09 -4.32 31.69
CA VAL A 230 1.79 -5.03 31.75
C VAL A 230 1.98 -6.51 32.09
N SER A 231 3.08 -7.10 31.64
CA SER A 231 3.46 -8.50 31.91
C SER A 231 3.51 -8.86 33.39
N ASN A 232 3.59 -7.87 34.30
CA ASN A 232 3.55 -8.09 35.74
C ASN A 232 2.15 -8.43 36.27
N VAL A 233 1.07 -7.99 35.63
CA VAL A 233 -0.30 -8.23 36.11
C VAL A 233 -0.65 -9.73 36.10
N SER A 234 -0.15 -10.45 35.09
CA SER A 234 -0.43 -11.87 34.83
C SER A 234 0.65 -12.82 35.39
N PHE A 235 1.50 -12.34 36.29
CA PHE A 235 2.65 -13.09 36.80
C PHE A 235 2.25 -14.46 37.39
N SER A 236 1.10 -14.53 38.05
CA SER A 236 0.53 -15.75 38.66
C SER A 236 0.25 -16.87 37.66
N PHE A 237 0.10 -16.56 36.36
CA PHE A 237 -0.28 -17.50 35.30
C PHE A 237 0.87 -17.84 34.34
N ARG A 238 2.12 -17.69 34.76
CA ARG A 238 3.30 -18.07 33.94
C ARG A 238 3.17 -19.50 33.40
N GLY A 239 3.28 -19.64 32.08
CA GLY A 239 3.12 -20.91 31.36
C GLY A 239 1.69 -21.23 30.91
N ASN A 240 0.74 -20.32 31.10
CA ASN A 240 -0.59 -20.36 30.47
C ASN A 240 -0.79 -19.08 29.66
N ASP A 241 -0.33 -19.09 28.40
CA ASP A 241 -0.31 -17.89 27.56
C ASP A 241 -1.72 -17.40 27.24
N VAL A 242 -2.69 -18.30 26.99
CA VAL A 242 -4.10 -17.95 26.72
C VAL A 242 -4.68 -17.05 27.83
N VAL A 243 -4.50 -17.42 29.10
CA VAL A 243 -5.00 -16.61 30.22
C VAL A 243 -4.20 -15.33 30.39
N ARG A 244 -2.88 -15.37 30.20
CA ARG A 244 -2.00 -14.19 30.33
C ARG A 244 -2.37 -13.12 29.30
N GLU A 245 -2.57 -13.51 28.05
CA GLU A 245 -2.95 -12.62 26.95
C GLU A 245 -4.31 -11.97 27.22
N ALA A 246 -5.30 -12.75 27.64
CA ALA A 246 -6.60 -12.22 28.04
C ALA A 246 -6.48 -11.20 29.18
N MET A 247 -5.69 -11.50 30.22
CA MET A 247 -5.43 -10.57 31.33
C MET A 247 -4.74 -9.29 30.89
N HIS A 248 -3.77 -9.36 29.98
CA HIS A 248 -3.10 -8.17 29.45
C HIS A 248 -4.08 -7.25 28.72
N SER A 249 -4.91 -7.83 27.85
CA SER A 249 -5.89 -7.09 27.06
C SER A 249 -6.97 -6.44 27.93
N VAL A 250 -7.50 -7.16 28.93
CA VAL A 250 -8.50 -6.62 29.86
C VAL A 250 -7.89 -5.53 30.76
N PHE A 251 -6.69 -5.75 31.28
CA PHE A 251 -6.00 -4.75 32.08
C PHE A 251 -5.76 -3.45 31.29
N LEU A 252 -5.23 -3.57 30.06
CA LEU A 252 -4.98 -2.42 29.18
C LEU A 252 -6.26 -1.67 28.83
N TYR A 253 -7.33 -2.39 28.48
CA TYR A 253 -8.63 -1.78 28.19
C TYR A 253 -9.09 -0.84 29.32
N HIS A 254 -9.02 -1.30 30.57
CA HIS A 254 -9.38 -0.46 31.71
C HIS A 254 -8.33 0.60 32.05
N ALA A 255 -7.03 0.29 31.97
CA ALA A 255 -5.96 1.24 32.27
C ALA A 255 -5.99 2.47 31.34
N ILE A 256 -6.24 2.24 30.05
CA ILE A 256 -6.34 3.28 29.02
C ILE A 256 -7.53 4.21 29.32
N GLN A 257 -8.69 3.66 29.67
CA GLN A 257 -9.86 4.45 30.07
C GLN A 257 -9.59 5.33 31.31
N HIS A 258 -8.71 4.88 32.20
CA HIS A 258 -8.26 5.64 33.38
C HIS A 258 -7.09 6.59 33.08
N GLY A 259 -6.62 6.62 31.85
CA GLY A 259 -5.66 7.61 31.34
C GLY A 259 -4.22 7.15 31.27
N MET A 260 -3.95 5.84 31.27
CA MET A 260 -2.64 5.28 30.96
C MET A 260 -2.28 5.61 29.51
N THR A 261 -1.07 6.12 29.28
CA THR A 261 -0.70 6.67 27.96
C THR A 261 0.18 5.74 27.13
N MET A 262 0.93 4.86 27.79
CA MET A 262 1.81 3.90 27.14
C MET A 262 2.00 2.67 28.03
N GLY A 263 2.48 1.56 27.49
CA GLY A 263 2.80 0.38 28.29
C GLY A 263 3.89 -0.48 27.66
N ILE A 264 4.67 -1.11 28.52
CA ILE A 264 5.73 -2.05 28.15
C ILE A 264 5.07 -3.42 28.03
N VAL A 265 4.98 -3.91 26.79
CA VAL A 265 4.19 -5.07 26.38
C VAL A 265 4.88 -5.81 25.24
N ASN A 266 4.51 -7.07 25.02
CA ASN A 266 4.72 -7.72 23.73
C ASN A 266 3.47 -7.49 22.87
N PRO A 267 3.51 -6.62 21.83
CA PRO A 267 2.33 -6.33 21.01
C PRO A 267 1.75 -7.56 20.32
N GLU A 268 2.58 -8.55 19.99
CA GLU A 268 2.19 -9.81 19.34
C GLU A 268 1.31 -10.71 20.22
N MET A 269 1.39 -10.54 21.56
CA MET A 269 0.62 -11.33 22.54
C MET A 269 -0.64 -10.59 23.04
N LEU A 270 -1.08 -9.55 22.35
CA LEU A 270 -2.31 -8.84 22.73
C LEU A 270 -3.50 -9.38 21.92
N THR A 271 -4.34 -10.17 22.59
CA THR A 271 -5.61 -10.64 22.03
C THR A 271 -6.62 -9.48 21.97
N ILE A 272 -7.45 -9.43 20.93
CA ILE A 272 -8.51 -8.41 20.84
C ILE A 272 -9.53 -8.68 21.95
N TYR A 273 -9.90 -7.65 22.71
CA TYR A 273 -10.80 -7.74 23.86
C TYR A 273 -12.10 -8.50 23.54
N ASP A 274 -12.74 -8.19 22.42
CA ASP A 274 -14.01 -8.79 21.99
C ASP A 274 -13.86 -10.24 21.47
N ASP A 275 -12.64 -10.66 21.13
CA ASP A 275 -12.33 -12.02 20.69
C ASP A 275 -11.98 -12.95 21.86
N ILE A 276 -11.86 -12.42 23.08
CA ILE A 276 -11.66 -13.24 24.28
C ILE A 276 -12.95 -14.06 24.50
N PRO A 277 -12.86 -15.40 24.64
CA PRO A 277 -14.02 -16.23 24.96
C PRO A 277 -14.81 -15.65 26.14
N LYS A 278 -16.14 -15.55 26.01
CA LYS A 278 -16.98 -14.79 26.96
C LYS A 278 -16.85 -15.25 28.41
N ASP A 279 -16.68 -16.56 28.60
CA ASP A 279 -16.41 -17.19 29.89
C ASP A 279 -15.06 -16.77 30.47
N LEU A 280 -13.98 -16.84 29.68
CA LEU A 280 -12.66 -16.37 30.10
C LEU A 280 -12.65 -14.86 30.37
N LEU A 281 -13.33 -14.06 29.54
CA LEU A 281 -13.44 -12.61 29.69
C LEU A 281 -14.10 -12.25 31.02
N GLU A 282 -15.22 -12.90 31.36
CA GLU A 282 -15.93 -12.68 32.62
C GLU A 282 -15.03 -13.00 33.83
N HIS A 283 -14.34 -14.15 33.82
CA HIS A 283 -13.42 -14.51 34.90
C HIS A 283 -12.24 -13.55 35.05
N VAL A 284 -11.69 -13.07 33.95
CA VAL A 284 -10.58 -12.10 33.96
C VAL A 284 -11.06 -10.73 34.43
N GLU A 285 -12.21 -10.23 33.96
CA GLU A 285 -12.78 -8.96 34.44
C GLU A 285 -13.08 -9.00 35.93
N ASP A 286 -13.61 -10.12 36.44
CA ASP A 286 -13.93 -10.28 37.85
C ASP A 286 -12.67 -10.14 38.73
N VAL A 287 -11.53 -10.66 38.28
CA VAL A 287 -10.24 -10.51 38.99
C VAL A 287 -9.69 -9.09 38.85
N ILE A 288 -9.69 -8.51 37.64
CA ILE A 288 -9.08 -7.20 37.39
C ILE A 288 -9.84 -6.06 38.08
N LEU A 289 -11.16 -6.20 38.19
CA LEU A 289 -12.06 -5.19 38.76
C LEU A 289 -12.56 -5.52 40.16
N ASP A 290 -12.07 -6.61 40.76
CA ASP A 290 -12.49 -7.11 42.08
C ASP A 290 -14.01 -7.29 42.21
N ARG A 291 -14.62 -8.01 41.25
CA ARG A 291 -16.06 -8.32 41.25
C ARG A 291 -16.31 -9.68 41.90
N GLY A 292 -16.31 -9.70 43.23
CA GLY A 292 -16.70 -10.87 44.02
C GLY A 292 -15.54 -11.52 44.77
N ASP A 293 -15.84 -12.07 45.94
CA ASP A 293 -14.83 -12.61 46.87
C ASP A 293 -14.18 -13.92 46.37
N ASP A 294 -14.82 -14.62 45.43
CA ASP A 294 -14.35 -15.90 44.87
C ASP A 294 -13.65 -15.75 43.49
N ALA A 295 -13.52 -14.53 42.96
CA ALA A 295 -13.07 -14.27 41.58
C ALA A 295 -11.68 -14.88 41.28
N THR A 296 -10.75 -14.79 42.24
CA THR A 296 -9.40 -15.36 42.10
C THR A 296 -9.44 -16.89 42.03
N GLU A 297 -10.23 -17.54 42.88
CA GLU A 297 -10.35 -19.01 42.88
C GLU A 297 -10.97 -19.50 41.58
N ARG A 298 -12.04 -18.85 41.10
CA ARG A 298 -12.70 -19.17 39.83
C ARG A 298 -11.76 -19.08 38.63
N LEU A 299 -10.94 -18.02 38.54
CA LEU A 299 -9.98 -17.88 37.43
C LEU A 299 -8.84 -18.90 37.51
N LEU A 300 -8.36 -19.23 38.72
CA LEU A 300 -7.33 -20.26 38.90
C LEU A 300 -7.83 -21.65 38.48
N ASP A 301 -9.03 -22.02 38.91
CA ASP A 301 -9.67 -23.29 38.53
C ASP A 301 -9.92 -23.35 37.01
N PHE A 302 -10.42 -22.27 36.42
CA PHE A 302 -10.62 -22.16 34.97
C PHE A 302 -9.30 -22.32 34.20
N ALA A 303 -8.23 -21.67 34.67
CA ALA A 303 -6.91 -21.73 34.05
C ALA A 303 -6.30 -23.15 34.05
N GLU A 304 -6.68 -24.04 34.97
CA GLU A 304 -6.28 -25.45 34.95
C GLU A 304 -6.92 -26.22 33.80
N SER A 305 -8.17 -25.87 33.43
CA SER A 305 -8.89 -26.51 32.33
C SER A 305 -8.35 -26.14 30.93
N VAL A 306 -7.71 -24.97 30.80
CA VAL A 306 -7.20 -24.42 29.53
C VAL A 306 -5.77 -24.91 29.21
N LYS A 307 -5.06 -25.55 30.14
CA LYS A 307 -3.66 -25.99 30.00
C LYS A 307 -3.41 -27.10 28.96
N GLY A 308 -4.42 -27.61 28.26
CA GLY A 308 -4.36 -28.90 27.53
C GLY A 308 -4.66 -28.93 26.03
N GLU A 309 -5.19 -27.87 25.40
CA GLU A 309 -5.62 -27.96 24.00
C GLU A 309 -4.75 -27.14 23.05
N VAL A 310 -3.74 -27.81 22.48
CA VAL A 310 -3.09 -27.36 21.23
C VAL A 310 -3.25 -28.48 20.19
N LYS A 311 -3.88 -28.10 19.07
CA LYS A 311 -4.00 -28.81 17.78
C LYS A 311 -4.96 -30.02 17.70
N THR A 312 -6.22 -29.73 17.38
CA THR A 312 -7.02 -30.52 16.42
C THR A 312 -8.15 -29.67 15.85
N ALA A 313 -7.92 -28.96 14.74
CA ALA A 313 -8.98 -28.25 14.02
C ALA A 313 -8.92 -28.49 12.50
N GLU A 314 -8.42 -29.64 12.04
CA GLU A 314 -8.34 -29.99 10.61
C GLU A 314 -9.27 -31.15 10.19
N ARG A 315 -10.40 -31.38 10.88
CA ARG A 315 -11.37 -32.44 10.50
C ARG A 315 -12.86 -32.07 10.59
N SER A 316 -13.24 -30.80 10.41
CA SER A 316 -14.65 -30.37 10.44
C SER A 316 -15.07 -29.51 9.24
N GLY A 317 -14.68 -29.88 8.02
CA GLY A 317 -14.82 -29.06 6.81
C GLY A 317 -16.24 -28.59 6.38
N GLN A 318 -17.31 -28.92 7.12
CA GLN A 318 -18.68 -28.48 6.81
C GLN A 318 -19.53 -28.10 8.03
N GLU A 319 -19.00 -28.01 9.25
CA GLU A 319 -19.82 -27.62 10.43
C GLU A 319 -20.43 -26.22 10.28
N TRP A 320 -19.70 -25.28 9.67
CA TRP A 320 -20.19 -23.93 9.39
C TRP A 320 -21.45 -23.90 8.51
N ARG A 321 -21.74 -24.96 7.74
CA ARG A 321 -22.96 -25.07 6.93
C ARG A 321 -24.24 -25.18 7.77
N GLN A 322 -24.13 -25.52 9.05
CA GLN A 322 -25.28 -25.61 9.97
C GLN A 322 -25.68 -24.24 10.55
N GLY A 323 -24.86 -23.20 10.36
CA GLY A 323 -25.16 -21.83 10.79
C GLY A 323 -26.27 -21.18 9.95
N SER A 324 -26.72 -20.01 10.40
CA SER A 324 -27.67 -19.14 9.69
C SER A 324 -27.12 -18.67 8.33
N VAL A 325 -28.01 -18.21 7.44
CA VAL A 325 -27.60 -17.66 6.13
C VAL A 325 -26.58 -16.53 6.26
N GLN A 326 -26.72 -15.69 7.30
CA GLN A 326 -25.75 -14.63 7.60
C GLN A 326 -24.39 -15.20 7.99
N GLU A 327 -24.33 -16.16 8.92
CA GLU A 327 -23.07 -16.78 9.37
C GLU A 327 -22.37 -17.49 8.21
N ARG A 328 -23.12 -18.14 7.32
CA ARG A 328 -22.58 -18.80 6.13
C ARG A 328 -22.04 -17.82 5.08
N LEU A 329 -22.74 -16.72 4.85
CA LEU A 329 -22.27 -15.66 3.95
C LEU A 329 -21.03 -14.95 4.51
N THR A 330 -21.02 -14.61 5.81
CA THR A 330 -19.85 -14.06 6.49
C THR A 330 -18.68 -15.04 6.44
N HIS A 331 -18.88 -16.33 6.72
CA HIS A 331 -17.84 -17.35 6.63
C HIS A 331 -17.28 -17.46 5.21
N SER A 332 -18.15 -17.49 4.19
CA SER A 332 -17.76 -17.59 2.79
C SER A 332 -16.92 -16.39 2.34
N LEU A 333 -17.31 -15.18 2.75
CA LEU A 333 -16.57 -13.95 2.48
C LEU A 333 -15.23 -13.94 3.23
N VAL A 334 -15.21 -14.17 4.54
CA VAL A 334 -13.97 -14.15 5.36
C VAL A 334 -12.99 -15.24 4.96
N LYS A 335 -13.46 -16.44 4.60
CA LYS A 335 -12.59 -17.55 4.18
C LYS A 335 -12.32 -17.59 2.67
N GLY A 336 -12.93 -16.71 1.89
CA GLY A 336 -12.74 -16.66 0.44
C GLY A 336 -13.30 -17.88 -0.31
N VAL A 337 -14.31 -18.55 0.25
CA VAL A 337 -14.94 -19.76 -0.28
C VAL A 337 -16.11 -19.39 -1.20
N ASP A 338 -16.02 -19.77 -2.47
CA ASP A 338 -16.98 -19.37 -3.51
C ASP A 338 -17.84 -20.54 -4.04
N GLU A 339 -17.69 -21.73 -3.46
CA GLU A 339 -18.36 -22.97 -3.88
C GLU A 339 -19.88 -22.89 -3.64
N PHE A 340 -20.28 -22.39 -2.46
CA PHE A 340 -21.68 -22.30 -2.04
C PHE A 340 -22.29 -20.90 -2.18
N ILE A 341 -21.50 -19.91 -2.60
CA ILE A 341 -21.91 -18.50 -2.54
C ILE A 341 -23.21 -18.23 -3.30
N LYS A 342 -23.42 -18.85 -4.47
CA LYS A 342 -24.66 -18.68 -5.25
C LYS A 342 -25.90 -19.20 -4.50
N ILE A 343 -25.73 -20.30 -3.75
CA ILE A 343 -26.82 -20.92 -2.99
C ILE A 343 -27.17 -20.06 -1.78
N ASP A 344 -26.17 -19.64 -1.01
CA ASP A 344 -26.40 -18.83 0.19
C ASP A 344 -26.91 -17.42 -0.15
N VAL A 345 -26.45 -16.84 -1.25
CA VAL A 345 -26.94 -15.54 -1.75
C VAL A 345 -28.37 -15.65 -2.25
N GLU A 346 -28.76 -16.74 -2.92
CA GLU A 346 -30.16 -16.95 -3.31
C GLU A 346 -31.07 -17.11 -2.10
N GLU A 347 -30.62 -17.84 -1.08
CA GLU A 347 -31.37 -17.98 0.18
C GLU A 347 -31.56 -16.61 0.86
N ALA A 348 -30.51 -15.80 0.95
CA ALA A 348 -30.59 -14.44 1.49
C ALA A 348 -31.45 -13.50 0.61
N ARG A 349 -31.45 -13.69 -0.71
CA ARG A 349 -32.31 -12.93 -1.64
C ARG A 349 -33.79 -13.19 -1.40
N LEU A 350 -34.15 -14.40 -0.97
CA LEU A 350 -35.53 -14.75 -0.63
C LEU A 350 -35.97 -14.21 0.74
N THR A 351 -35.02 -13.82 1.62
CA THR A 351 -35.33 -13.25 2.94
C THR A 351 -35.52 -11.73 2.95
N VAL A 352 -35.17 -11.05 1.85
CA VAL A 352 -35.25 -9.58 1.72
C VAL A 352 -36.23 -9.15 0.63
N THR A 353 -36.67 -7.89 0.67
CA THR A 353 -37.74 -7.42 -0.24
C THR A 353 -37.18 -6.89 -1.55
N ARG A 354 -36.04 -6.20 -1.49
CA ARG A 354 -35.32 -5.70 -2.67
C ARG A 354 -34.01 -6.47 -2.81
N PRO A 355 -33.66 -7.02 -4.00
CA PRO A 355 -32.42 -7.77 -4.17
C PRO A 355 -31.14 -7.03 -3.78
N ILE A 356 -31.14 -5.69 -3.82
CA ILE A 356 -30.03 -4.85 -3.35
C ILE A 356 -29.79 -4.97 -1.84
N GLU A 357 -30.82 -5.29 -1.05
CA GLU A 357 -30.72 -5.46 0.41
C GLU A 357 -29.86 -6.66 0.78
N VAL A 358 -29.66 -7.62 -0.13
CA VAL A 358 -28.69 -8.72 0.09
C VAL A 358 -27.27 -8.17 0.12
N ILE A 359 -26.96 -7.20 -0.73
CA ILE A 359 -25.67 -6.52 -0.72
C ILE A 359 -25.56 -5.71 0.57
N GLU A 360 -26.52 -4.81 0.82
CA GLU A 360 -26.49 -3.86 1.93
C GLU A 360 -26.48 -4.51 3.32
N ASN A 361 -27.26 -5.59 3.52
CA ASN A 361 -27.48 -6.15 4.86
C ASN A 361 -26.78 -7.49 5.10
N HIS A 362 -26.46 -8.25 4.06
CA HIS A 362 -25.83 -9.57 4.23
C HIS A 362 -24.36 -9.55 3.83
N LEU A 363 -24.09 -9.19 2.58
CA LEU A 363 -22.73 -9.22 2.04
C LEU A 363 -21.86 -8.12 2.64
N MET A 364 -22.38 -6.91 2.80
CA MET A 364 -21.65 -5.81 3.46
C MET A 364 -21.34 -6.12 4.92
N ASN A 365 -22.21 -6.82 5.64
CA ASN A 365 -21.89 -7.27 7.00
C ASN A 365 -20.71 -8.24 7.02
N GLY A 366 -20.63 -9.16 6.04
CA GLY A 366 -19.46 -10.02 5.89
C GLY A 366 -18.20 -9.25 5.48
N MET A 367 -18.33 -8.26 4.60
CA MET A 367 -17.22 -7.40 4.18
C MET A 367 -16.74 -6.43 5.26
N ASN A 368 -17.61 -5.99 6.17
CA ASN A 368 -17.23 -5.23 7.36
C ASN A 368 -16.35 -6.09 8.25
N VAL A 369 -16.69 -7.36 8.47
CA VAL A 369 -15.83 -8.30 9.22
C VAL A 369 -14.48 -8.47 8.51
N VAL A 370 -14.46 -8.61 7.19
CA VAL A 370 -13.20 -8.64 6.40
C VAL A 370 -12.39 -7.35 6.58
N GLY A 371 -13.05 -6.19 6.55
CA GLY A 371 -12.46 -4.88 6.76
C GLY A 371 -11.90 -4.69 8.17
N ASP A 372 -12.63 -5.14 9.20
CA ASP A 372 -12.21 -5.10 10.60
C ASP A 372 -11.02 -6.03 10.84
N LEU A 373 -11.04 -7.23 10.26
CA LEU A 373 -9.93 -8.17 10.34
C LEU A 373 -8.69 -7.65 9.58
N PHE A 374 -8.87 -7.01 8.43
CA PHE A 374 -7.77 -6.40 7.68
C PHE A 374 -7.20 -5.18 8.41
N GLY A 375 -8.07 -4.29 8.91
CA GLY A 375 -7.68 -3.10 9.67
C GLY A 375 -7.02 -3.41 11.02
N SER A 376 -7.32 -4.57 11.62
CA SER A 376 -6.66 -5.07 12.83
C SER A 376 -5.42 -5.94 12.56
N GLY A 377 -5.05 -6.15 11.29
CA GLY A 377 -3.90 -6.97 10.91
C GLY A 377 -4.09 -8.48 11.08
N LYS A 378 -5.33 -8.94 11.32
CA LYS A 378 -5.71 -10.36 11.46
C LYS A 378 -6.02 -11.05 10.13
N MET A 379 -6.22 -10.26 9.08
CA MET A 379 -6.43 -10.71 7.71
C MET A 379 -5.50 -9.93 6.81
N PHE A 380 -4.96 -10.60 5.79
CA PHE A 380 -3.96 -10.00 4.91
C PHE A 380 -4.50 -9.86 3.49
N LEU A 381 -3.84 -9.02 2.70
CA LEU A 381 -4.32 -8.64 1.38
C LEU A 381 -4.69 -9.84 0.47
N PRO A 382 -3.95 -10.96 0.39
CA PRO A 382 -4.36 -12.11 -0.42
C PRO A 382 -5.74 -12.65 -0.03
N GLN A 383 -6.05 -12.65 1.26
CA GLN A 383 -7.34 -13.10 1.78
C GLN A 383 -8.43 -12.09 1.46
N VAL A 384 -8.15 -10.78 1.60
CA VAL A 384 -9.08 -9.70 1.24
C VAL A 384 -9.45 -9.75 -0.25
N VAL A 385 -8.48 -10.00 -1.13
CA VAL A 385 -8.75 -10.14 -2.57
C VAL A 385 -9.57 -11.40 -2.84
N LYS A 386 -9.32 -12.52 -2.14
CA LYS A 386 -10.19 -13.71 -2.21
C LYS A 386 -11.61 -13.42 -1.71
N SER A 387 -11.78 -12.64 -0.65
CA SER A 387 -13.09 -12.17 -0.17
C SER A 387 -13.78 -11.29 -1.21
N ALA A 388 -13.04 -10.38 -1.83
CA ALA A 388 -13.53 -9.53 -2.91
C ALA A 388 -14.04 -10.34 -4.10
N ARG A 389 -13.35 -11.43 -4.46
CA ARG A 389 -13.80 -12.37 -5.50
C ARG A 389 -15.14 -13.02 -5.13
N VAL A 390 -15.28 -13.52 -3.90
CA VAL A 390 -16.55 -14.09 -3.41
C VAL A 390 -17.66 -13.03 -3.44
N MET A 391 -17.36 -11.80 -3.02
CA MET A 391 -18.25 -10.64 -3.05
C MET A 391 -18.69 -10.32 -4.49
N LYS A 392 -17.76 -10.19 -5.44
CA LYS A 392 -18.06 -9.94 -6.86
C LYS A 392 -18.90 -11.05 -7.46
N LYS A 393 -18.62 -12.32 -7.16
CA LYS A 393 -19.40 -13.47 -7.64
C LYS A 393 -20.83 -13.46 -7.07
N ALA A 394 -20.99 -13.08 -5.80
CA ALA A 394 -22.28 -12.88 -5.16
C ALA A 394 -23.08 -11.74 -5.81
N VAL A 395 -22.44 -10.57 -5.99
CA VAL A 395 -23.04 -9.41 -6.65
C VAL A 395 -23.39 -9.72 -8.11
N ALA A 396 -22.51 -10.37 -8.86
CA ALA A 396 -22.76 -10.80 -10.24
C ALA A 396 -23.95 -11.76 -10.36
N TYR A 397 -24.15 -12.63 -9.36
CA TYR A 397 -25.35 -13.47 -9.27
C TYR A 397 -26.61 -12.64 -8.97
N LEU A 398 -26.51 -11.61 -8.13
CA LEU A 398 -27.62 -10.71 -7.80
C LEU A 398 -27.93 -9.69 -8.89
N MET A 399 -26.99 -9.36 -9.77
CA MET A 399 -27.14 -8.35 -10.83
C MET A 399 -28.40 -8.59 -11.67
N PRO A 400 -28.73 -9.81 -12.14
CA PRO A 400 -30.00 -10.09 -12.81
C PRO A 400 -31.29 -9.91 -12.00
N TYR A 401 -31.18 -9.67 -10.69
CA TYR A 401 -32.32 -9.40 -9.81
C TYR A 401 -32.35 -7.93 -9.37
N ILE A 402 -31.18 -7.30 -9.19
CA ILE A 402 -31.01 -5.88 -8.86
C ILE A 402 -31.28 -5.00 -10.08
N SER A 403 -30.80 -5.45 -11.23
CA SER A 403 -30.93 -4.84 -12.55
C SER A 403 -31.19 -5.95 -13.54
N PRO A 404 -32.43 -6.48 -13.60
CA PRO A 404 -32.76 -7.60 -14.46
C PRO A 404 -32.31 -7.32 -15.90
N PRO A 405 -31.64 -8.29 -16.55
CA PRO A 405 -31.12 -8.08 -17.87
C PRO A 405 -32.26 -7.69 -18.78
N THR A 406 -32.11 -6.52 -19.38
CA THR A 406 -32.61 -6.30 -20.73
C THR A 406 -32.06 -7.45 -21.60
N PRO A 407 -32.89 -8.20 -22.34
CA PRO A 407 -32.40 -9.37 -23.07
C PRO A 407 -31.34 -8.96 -24.11
N ASN A 408 -30.06 -9.24 -23.84
CA ASN A 408 -29.26 -10.27 -24.54
C ASN A 408 -27.75 -10.10 -24.36
N GLY A 409 -27.06 -11.25 -24.26
CA GLY A 409 -25.62 -11.35 -24.48
C GLY A 409 -25.11 -12.79 -24.57
N GLY A 410 -25.59 -13.59 -25.54
CA GLY A 410 -24.98 -14.90 -25.84
C GLY A 410 -25.83 -15.86 -26.67
N VAL A 411 -25.69 -15.77 -28.01
CA VAL A 411 -26.10 -16.77 -29.02
C VAL A 411 -27.60 -17.01 -29.21
N ASP A 412 -28.29 -16.08 -29.88
CA ASP A 412 -29.24 -16.42 -30.95
C ASP A 412 -29.64 -15.16 -31.74
N LYS A 413 -29.83 -15.28 -33.05
CA LYS A 413 -30.31 -14.17 -33.91
C LYS A 413 -31.64 -13.64 -33.35
N GLN A 414 -31.64 -12.38 -32.87
CA GLN A 414 -32.82 -11.70 -32.30
C GLN A 414 -34.12 -11.94 -33.10
N THR A 415 -34.98 -12.81 -32.58
CA THR A 415 -36.43 -12.81 -32.81
C THR A 415 -37.12 -12.67 -31.47
N TRP A 416 -37.69 -11.51 -31.18
CA TRP A 416 -38.52 -11.30 -30.00
C TRP A 416 -39.77 -12.20 -30.08
N LYS A 417 -40.19 -12.82 -28.97
CA LYS A 417 -41.45 -13.57 -28.90
C LYS A 417 -42.62 -12.59 -29.06
N THR A 418 -43.27 -12.63 -30.22
CA THR A 418 -44.47 -11.83 -30.49
C THR A 418 -45.70 -12.44 -29.82
N ALA A 419 -46.81 -11.69 -29.80
CA ALA A 419 -48.12 -12.23 -29.45
C ALA A 419 -48.46 -13.55 -30.16
N SER A 420 -49.51 -14.23 -29.72
CA SER A 420 -49.98 -15.50 -30.32
C SER A 420 -49.94 -15.47 -31.86
N PRO A 421 -49.65 -16.59 -32.55
CA PRO A 421 -49.46 -16.60 -34.01
C PRO A 421 -50.61 -15.93 -34.79
N THR A 422 -51.83 -16.08 -34.28
CA THR A 422 -53.06 -15.47 -34.80
C THR A 422 -53.12 -13.95 -34.62
N LEU A 423 -52.68 -13.44 -33.46
CA LEU A 423 -52.63 -11.99 -33.18
C LEU A 423 -51.48 -11.32 -33.93
N TYR A 424 -50.32 -11.99 -34.03
CA TYR A 424 -49.19 -11.49 -34.81
C TYR A 424 -49.53 -11.28 -36.28
N ALA A 425 -50.26 -12.21 -36.92
CA ALA A 425 -50.68 -12.06 -38.32
C ALA A 425 -51.55 -10.81 -38.54
N LYS A 426 -52.46 -10.50 -37.62
CA LYS A 426 -53.31 -9.29 -37.67
C LYS A 426 -52.49 -8.01 -37.46
N LEU A 427 -51.62 -7.99 -36.44
CA LEU A 427 -50.75 -6.85 -36.16
C LEU A 427 -49.76 -6.59 -37.30
N LYS A 428 -49.29 -7.63 -37.98
CA LYS A 428 -48.39 -7.53 -39.15
C LYS A 428 -49.03 -6.81 -40.32
N GLU A 429 -50.29 -7.10 -40.65
CA GLU A 429 -51.05 -6.36 -41.67
C GLU A 429 -51.26 -4.90 -41.26
N ARG A 430 -51.63 -4.66 -39.99
CA ARG A 430 -51.81 -3.30 -39.47
C ARG A 430 -50.52 -2.48 -39.51
N ALA A 431 -49.39 -3.05 -39.07
CA ALA A 431 -48.08 -2.40 -39.14
C ALA A 431 -47.66 -2.11 -40.58
N LYS A 432 -47.99 -2.98 -41.54
CA LYS A 432 -47.73 -2.75 -42.97
C LYS A 432 -48.54 -1.55 -43.49
N THR A 433 -49.82 -1.43 -43.11
CA THR A 433 -50.65 -0.28 -43.44
C THR A 433 -50.09 1.01 -42.85
N MET A 434 -49.65 1.01 -41.59
CA MET A 434 -49.04 2.17 -40.92
C MET A 434 -47.74 2.60 -41.62
N ARG A 435 -46.88 1.67 -42.03
CA ARG A 435 -45.65 1.99 -42.80
C ARG A 435 -45.92 2.62 -44.16
N ASN A 436 -47.05 2.29 -44.78
CA ASN A 436 -47.44 2.81 -46.08
C ASN A 436 -48.16 4.17 -45.97
N ASN A 437 -48.76 4.48 -44.82
CA ASN A 437 -49.48 5.71 -44.55
C ASN A 437 -49.01 6.42 -43.25
N PRO A 438 -47.73 6.80 -43.11
CA PRO A 438 -47.24 7.50 -41.93
C PRO A 438 -47.72 8.96 -41.88
N THR A 439 -47.81 9.53 -40.68
CA THR A 439 -48.03 10.96 -40.47
C THR A 439 -46.83 11.79 -40.96
N ASP A 440 -47.01 13.09 -41.15
CA ASP A 440 -45.91 13.95 -41.62
C ASP A 440 -44.79 14.09 -40.58
N ALA A 441 -45.13 14.04 -39.28
CA ALA A 441 -44.15 13.99 -38.19
C ALA A 441 -43.34 12.69 -38.20
N GLU A 442 -44.01 11.54 -38.37
CA GLU A 442 -43.33 10.24 -38.48
C GLU A 442 -42.43 10.16 -39.72
N LYS A 443 -42.87 10.69 -40.87
CA LYS A 443 -42.02 10.78 -42.08
C LYS A 443 -40.77 11.60 -41.82
N MET A 444 -40.93 12.75 -41.17
CA MET A 444 -39.83 13.67 -40.87
C MET A 444 -38.80 13.02 -39.94
N LEU A 445 -39.25 12.40 -38.85
CA LEU A 445 -38.39 11.71 -37.90
C LEU A 445 -37.72 10.47 -38.50
N TRP A 446 -38.45 9.69 -39.31
CA TRP A 446 -37.90 8.50 -39.97
C TRP A 446 -36.78 8.83 -40.94
N ASN A 447 -36.85 9.96 -41.66
CA ASN A 447 -35.78 10.38 -42.56
C ASN A 447 -34.43 10.54 -41.84
N VAL A 448 -34.46 10.96 -40.57
CA VAL A 448 -33.26 11.12 -39.74
C VAL A 448 -32.85 9.80 -39.07
N LEU A 449 -33.80 9.04 -38.54
CA LEU A 449 -33.52 7.77 -37.85
C LEU A 449 -33.10 6.63 -38.80
N SER A 450 -33.46 6.73 -40.08
CA SER A 450 -33.12 5.71 -41.09
C SER A 450 -31.62 5.70 -41.42
N ASN A 451 -31.12 4.58 -41.97
CA ASN A 451 -29.73 4.43 -42.43
C ASN A 451 -28.63 4.70 -41.37
N LYS A 452 -28.89 4.40 -40.09
CA LYS A 452 -27.95 4.67 -38.98
C LYS A 452 -27.62 6.16 -38.78
N GLY A 453 -28.54 7.06 -39.17
CA GLY A 453 -28.33 8.50 -39.21
C GLY A 453 -28.19 9.22 -37.86
N ILE A 454 -28.31 8.52 -36.73
CA ILE A 454 -28.09 9.06 -35.38
C ILE A 454 -27.04 8.17 -34.68
N ASP A 455 -25.81 8.67 -34.54
CA ASP A 455 -24.66 8.05 -33.85
C ASP A 455 -24.38 6.57 -34.22
N GLY A 456 -24.77 6.14 -35.43
CA GLY A 456 -24.53 4.78 -35.91
C GLY A 456 -25.56 3.72 -35.49
N PHE A 457 -26.58 4.09 -34.70
CA PHE A 457 -27.58 3.15 -34.16
C PHE A 457 -28.69 2.79 -35.16
N LYS A 458 -29.14 1.52 -35.13
CA LYS A 458 -30.15 1.01 -36.07
C LYS A 458 -31.58 1.08 -35.51
N PHE A 459 -32.40 1.96 -36.08
CA PHE A 459 -33.84 2.04 -35.79
C PHE A 459 -34.70 1.19 -36.74
N ARG A 460 -35.84 0.72 -36.23
CA ARG A 460 -36.93 0.08 -36.98
C ARG A 460 -38.21 0.87 -36.77
N ARG A 461 -38.99 1.10 -37.83
CA ARG A 461 -40.31 1.73 -37.74
C ARG A 461 -41.47 0.74 -37.68
N GLN A 462 -42.52 1.09 -36.97
CA GLN A 462 -43.78 0.35 -36.89
C GLN A 462 -43.52 -1.11 -36.53
N HIS A 463 -42.82 -1.30 -35.41
CA HIS A 463 -42.32 -2.59 -34.95
C HIS A 463 -43.30 -3.23 -33.96
N ILE A 464 -43.51 -4.53 -34.06
CA ILE A 464 -44.43 -5.24 -33.18
C ILE A 464 -43.66 -5.71 -31.94
N ILE A 465 -44.12 -5.32 -30.76
CA ILE A 465 -43.60 -5.76 -29.46
C ILE A 465 -44.78 -6.25 -28.63
N GLY A 466 -44.84 -7.56 -28.36
CA GLY A 466 -46.01 -8.20 -27.73
C GLY A 466 -47.28 -8.00 -28.55
N GLU A 467 -48.27 -7.35 -27.94
CA GLU A 467 -49.58 -7.04 -28.54
C GLU A 467 -49.66 -5.63 -29.15
N TYR A 468 -48.56 -4.85 -29.10
CA TYR A 468 -48.52 -3.46 -29.53
C TYR A 468 -47.65 -3.24 -30.77
N ILE A 469 -47.93 -2.16 -31.50
CA ILE A 469 -47.12 -1.67 -32.64
C ILE A 469 -46.57 -0.31 -32.25
N VAL A 470 -45.25 -0.20 -32.10
CA VAL A 470 -44.55 1.03 -31.72
C VAL A 470 -44.02 1.77 -32.94
N ASP A 471 -44.02 3.11 -32.91
CA ASP A 471 -43.70 3.92 -34.09
C ASP A 471 -42.23 3.80 -34.50
N PHE A 472 -41.29 3.91 -33.57
CA PHE A 472 -39.87 3.63 -33.80
C PHE A 472 -39.24 2.88 -32.63
N VAL A 473 -38.27 2.01 -32.93
CA VAL A 473 -37.50 1.30 -31.89
C VAL A 473 -36.04 1.09 -32.31
N CYS A 474 -35.12 1.40 -31.40
CA CYS A 474 -33.74 0.94 -31.45
C CYS A 474 -33.63 -0.32 -30.60
N LEU A 475 -33.59 -1.50 -31.25
CA LEU A 475 -33.53 -2.78 -30.52
C LEU A 475 -32.20 -2.98 -29.79
N GLU A 476 -31.12 -2.39 -30.29
CA GLU A 476 -29.79 -2.45 -29.68
C GLU A 476 -29.76 -1.72 -28.33
N LYS A 477 -30.50 -0.63 -28.21
CA LYS A 477 -30.58 0.21 -27.00
C LYS A 477 -31.87 0.05 -26.20
N GLN A 478 -32.77 -0.84 -26.65
CA GLN A 478 -34.13 -1.00 -26.13
C GLN A 478 -34.87 0.33 -25.93
N LEU A 479 -34.73 1.26 -26.88
CA LEU A 479 -35.40 2.56 -26.84
C LEU A 479 -36.56 2.57 -27.84
N VAL A 480 -37.78 2.82 -27.35
CA VAL A 480 -38.99 3.06 -28.13
C VAL A 480 -39.25 4.56 -28.20
N VAL A 481 -39.55 5.04 -29.40
CA VAL A 481 -39.95 6.44 -29.66
C VAL A 481 -41.33 6.41 -30.30
N GLU A 482 -42.33 6.98 -29.62
CA GLU A 482 -43.70 7.12 -30.12
C GLU A 482 -43.95 8.58 -30.54
N VAL A 483 -44.70 8.77 -31.64
CA VAL A 483 -45.07 10.09 -32.16
C VAL A 483 -46.60 10.19 -32.13
N ASP A 484 -47.11 10.76 -31.04
CA ASP A 484 -48.54 10.81 -30.76
C ASP A 484 -49.22 11.99 -31.48
N GLY A 485 -50.45 11.76 -31.96
CA GLY A 485 -51.38 12.81 -32.38
C GLY A 485 -51.97 13.58 -31.19
N ALA A 486 -52.61 14.72 -31.45
CA ALA A 486 -53.22 15.54 -30.40
C ALA A 486 -54.03 14.68 -29.41
N VAL A 487 -53.68 14.79 -28.12
CA VAL A 487 -54.30 14.02 -27.02
C VAL A 487 -55.79 14.28 -27.04
N HIS A 488 -56.59 13.27 -27.36
CA HIS A 488 -58.02 13.32 -27.12
C HIS A 488 -58.25 13.19 -25.62
N ASP A 489 -58.98 14.15 -25.02
CA ASP A 489 -59.36 14.24 -23.59
C ASP A 489 -60.29 13.11 -23.11
N ASN A 490 -60.05 11.87 -23.54
CA ASN A 490 -60.82 10.70 -23.14
C ASN A 490 -60.04 9.87 -22.12
N LYS A 491 -60.54 9.80 -20.88
CA LYS A 491 -59.86 9.16 -19.74
C LYS A 491 -59.48 7.69 -20.00
N GLU A 492 -60.30 6.96 -20.75
CA GLU A 492 -60.04 5.54 -21.09
C GLU A 492 -58.80 5.38 -21.99
N GLN A 493 -58.51 6.35 -22.87
CA GLN A 493 -57.39 6.27 -23.79
C GLN A 493 -56.07 6.60 -23.08
N ILE A 494 -56.10 7.54 -22.13
CA ILE A 494 -54.96 7.87 -21.26
C ILE A 494 -54.57 6.69 -20.38
N GLU A 495 -55.55 5.98 -19.79
CA GLU A 495 -55.25 4.77 -19.01
C GLU A 495 -54.71 3.64 -19.88
N HIS A 496 -55.27 3.43 -21.07
CA HIS A 496 -54.77 2.43 -22.01
C HIS A 496 -53.31 2.70 -22.43
N ASP A 497 -52.96 3.96 -22.73
CA ASP A 497 -51.59 4.33 -23.12
C ASP A 497 -50.61 4.29 -21.94
N ARG A 498 -51.07 4.54 -20.71
CA ARG A 498 -50.30 4.32 -19.48
C ARG A 498 -49.97 2.83 -19.32
N PHE A 499 -50.97 1.95 -19.36
CA PHE A 499 -50.77 0.49 -19.25
C PHE A 499 -49.87 -0.05 -20.38
N ARG A 500 -50.01 0.47 -21.60
CA ARG A 500 -49.14 0.13 -22.73
C ARG A 500 -47.69 0.50 -22.44
N THR A 501 -47.45 1.69 -21.88
CA THR A 501 -46.11 2.19 -21.56
C THR A 501 -45.49 1.37 -20.43
N GLU A 502 -46.23 1.17 -19.34
CA GLU A 502 -45.82 0.32 -18.21
C GLU A 502 -45.49 -1.11 -18.67
N TRP A 503 -46.28 -1.66 -19.61
CA TRP A 503 -46.02 -2.97 -20.16
C TRP A 503 -44.74 -3.01 -21.00
N LEU A 504 -44.51 -2.02 -21.88
CA LEU A 504 -43.28 -1.94 -22.69
C LEU A 504 -42.03 -1.78 -21.80
N GLU A 505 -42.12 -0.95 -20.77
CA GLU A 505 -41.07 -0.76 -19.76
C GLU A 505 -40.82 -2.03 -18.96
N SER A 506 -41.86 -2.77 -18.60
CA SER A 506 -41.72 -4.10 -17.96
C SER A 506 -41.01 -5.13 -18.85
N LYS A 507 -40.93 -4.89 -20.17
CA LYS A 507 -40.17 -5.71 -21.13
C LYS A 507 -38.76 -5.19 -21.40
N GLY A 508 -38.32 -4.18 -20.67
CA GLY A 508 -36.97 -3.61 -20.77
C GLY A 508 -36.86 -2.45 -21.74
N PHE A 509 -37.96 -2.03 -22.40
CA PHE A 509 -37.91 -0.91 -23.32
C PHE A 509 -38.12 0.42 -22.60
N LYS A 510 -37.21 1.37 -22.76
CA LYS A 510 -37.47 2.77 -22.40
C LYS A 510 -38.38 3.40 -23.44
N VAL A 511 -39.47 4.04 -23.04
CA VAL A 511 -40.42 4.67 -23.98
C VAL A 511 -40.33 6.19 -23.84
N ILE A 512 -40.03 6.88 -24.94
CA ILE A 512 -40.13 8.34 -25.03
C ILE A 512 -41.22 8.72 -26.05
N ARG A 513 -41.98 9.76 -25.74
CA ARG A 513 -43.13 10.20 -26.55
C ARG A 513 -42.95 11.65 -26.96
N PHE A 514 -43.25 11.95 -28.22
CA PHE A 514 -43.26 13.31 -28.76
C PHE A 514 -44.62 13.61 -29.38
N LYS A 515 -45.09 14.85 -29.25
CA LYS A 515 -46.29 15.29 -29.98
C LYS A 515 -45.95 15.56 -31.45
N ASN A 516 -46.90 15.33 -32.35
CA ASN A 516 -46.76 15.68 -33.77
C ASN A 516 -46.20 17.10 -33.99
N ASP A 517 -46.74 18.10 -33.27
CA ASP A 517 -46.30 19.50 -33.43
C ASP A 517 -44.87 19.73 -32.91
N GLU A 518 -44.41 18.99 -31.89
CA GLU A 518 -43.04 19.09 -31.35
C GLU A 518 -42.01 18.59 -32.36
N VAL A 519 -42.29 17.46 -33.01
CA VAL A 519 -41.44 16.91 -34.06
C VAL A 519 -41.41 17.83 -35.28
N LEU A 520 -42.56 18.37 -35.68
CA LEU A 520 -42.69 19.25 -36.85
C LEU A 520 -42.08 20.64 -36.65
N SER A 521 -42.14 21.18 -35.42
CA SER A 521 -41.64 22.53 -35.11
C SER A 521 -40.21 22.57 -34.57
N ASN A 522 -39.73 21.50 -33.92
CA ASN A 522 -38.38 21.46 -33.32
C ASN A 522 -37.74 20.05 -33.39
N LEU A 523 -37.44 19.63 -34.62
CA LEU A 523 -36.80 18.34 -34.89
C LEU A 523 -35.41 18.20 -34.25
N PHE A 524 -34.63 19.29 -34.15
CA PHE A 524 -33.28 19.26 -33.58
C PHE A 524 -33.30 18.89 -32.09
N GLN A 525 -34.17 19.53 -31.31
CA GLN A 525 -34.33 19.21 -29.89
C GLN A 525 -34.87 17.79 -29.68
N THR A 526 -35.79 17.35 -30.55
CA THR A 526 -36.29 15.97 -30.56
C THR A 526 -35.15 14.96 -30.75
N ILE A 527 -34.26 15.22 -31.71
CA ILE A 527 -33.06 14.39 -31.98
C ILE A 527 -32.09 14.41 -30.80
N GLU A 528 -31.86 15.57 -30.19
CA GLU A 528 -30.95 15.71 -29.04
C GLU A 528 -31.42 14.88 -27.84
N ILE A 529 -32.74 14.86 -27.59
CA ILE A 529 -33.34 14.00 -26.54
C ILE A 529 -33.16 12.52 -26.90
N ILE A 530 -33.44 12.13 -28.14
CA ILE A 530 -33.23 10.74 -28.59
C ILE A 530 -31.74 10.34 -28.45
N ASN A 531 -30.81 11.23 -28.80
CA ASN A 531 -29.37 11.01 -28.67
C ASN A 531 -28.91 10.85 -27.24
N LYS A 532 -29.38 11.71 -26.33
CA LYS A 532 -29.12 11.61 -24.90
C LYS A 532 -29.53 10.23 -24.38
N GLU A 533 -30.69 9.75 -24.82
CA GLU A 533 -31.21 8.45 -24.40
C GLU A 533 -30.47 7.26 -25.02
N LEU A 534 -29.97 7.37 -26.26
CA LEU A 534 -29.16 6.34 -26.91
C LEU A 534 -27.74 6.20 -26.32
N ASN A 535 -27.16 7.32 -25.89
CA ASN A 535 -25.80 7.42 -25.37
C ASN A 535 -25.70 7.25 -23.85
N THR A 536 -26.83 7.04 -23.18
CA THR A 536 -26.83 6.55 -21.81
C THR A 536 -26.30 5.10 -21.83
N GLN A 537 -25.00 4.92 -21.61
CA GLN A 537 -24.44 3.60 -21.31
C GLN A 537 -25.13 3.05 -20.07
N LEU A 538 -25.25 1.72 -19.98
CA LEU A 538 -25.54 1.00 -18.74
C LEU A 538 -24.35 1.22 -17.78
N VAL A 539 -24.28 2.42 -17.22
CA VAL A 539 -23.78 2.66 -15.88
C VAL A 539 -24.71 1.86 -14.98
N ALA A 540 -24.15 1.13 -14.01
CA ALA A 540 -24.96 0.61 -12.91
C ALA A 540 -25.91 1.74 -12.45
N PRO A 541 -27.20 1.46 -12.18
CA PRO A 541 -28.07 2.52 -11.72
C PRO A 541 -27.43 3.19 -10.49
N PRO A 542 -27.54 4.52 -10.35
CA PRO A 542 -27.17 5.16 -9.10
C PRO A 542 -28.04 4.51 -8.02
N SER A 543 -27.43 3.72 -7.14
CA SER A 543 -28.06 3.31 -5.90
C SER A 543 -28.25 4.58 -5.09
N GLY A 544 -29.43 5.18 -5.23
CA GLY A 544 -29.91 6.24 -4.37
C GLY A 544 -30.13 5.68 -2.97
N ALA A 545 -29.03 5.50 -2.23
CA ALA A 545 -28.82 5.63 -0.79
C ALA A 545 -27.46 5.00 -0.40
N GLY A 546 -26.38 5.78 -0.45
CA GLY A 546 -25.22 5.62 0.44
C GLY A 546 -24.13 4.60 0.07
N GLY A 547 -23.51 4.70 -1.11
CA GLY A 547 -22.11 4.27 -1.24
C GLY A 547 -21.21 5.16 -0.36
N ALA A 548 -20.08 4.65 0.15
CA ALA A 548 -19.16 5.44 0.97
C ALA A 548 -18.59 6.65 0.20
N GLY A 549 -18.50 6.52 -1.14
CA GLY A 549 -18.17 7.55 -2.12
C GLY A 549 -17.75 6.95 -3.46
N LYS A 550 -17.62 7.78 -4.50
CA LYS A 550 -17.12 7.39 -5.82
C LYS A 550 -15.68 7.84 -6.01
N ILE A 551 -14.78 6.92 -6.35
CA ILE A 551 -13.34 7.18 -6.52
C ILE A 551 -12.92 6.83 -7.94
N LEU A 552 -12.30 7.78 -8.63
CA LEU A 552 -11.66 7.54 -9.91
C LEU A 552 -10.19 7.17 -9.69
N MET A 553 -9.74 6.05 -10.25
CA MET A 553 -8.36 5.56 -10.16
C MET A 553 -7.70 5.60 -11.55
N ALA A 554 -6.47 6.11 -11.63
CA ALA A 554 -5.71 6.14 -12.88
C ALA A 554 -4.21 6.00 -12.64
N THR A 555 -3.53 5.19 -13.45
CA THR A 555 -2.07 5.29 -13.59
C THR A 555 -1.78 6.40 -14.59
N VAL A 556 -0.96 7.36 -14.16
CA VAL A 556 -0.75 8.62 -14.88
C VAL A 556 -0.10 8.41 -16.26
N LYS A 557 -0.20 9.45 -17.09
CA LYS A 557 0.27 9.45 -18.47
C LYS A 557 1.71 8.94 -18.60
N GLY A 558 1.92 8.06 -19.57
CA GLY A 558 3.22 7.47 -19.88
C GLY A 558 3.73 6.41 -18.91
N ASP A 559 3.01 6.11 -17.83
CA ASP A 559 3.30 4.98 -16.94
C ASP A 559 2.35 3.81 -17.20
N VAL A 560 2.88 2.58 -17.11
CA VAL A 560 2.21 1.34 -17.53
C VAL A 560 1.93 0.39 -16.37
N HIS A 561 2.46 0.65 -15.18
CA HIS A 561 2.37 -0.28 -14.06
C HIS A 561 1.11 -0.02 -13.23
N ASP A 562 0.35 -1.07 -12.95
CA ASP A 562 -0.95 -0.95 -12.28
C ASP A 562 -1.21 -1.96 -11.15
N ILE A 563 -0.28 -2.85 -10.82
CA ILE A 563 -0.47 -3.86 -9.76
C ILE A 563 -0.92 -3.21 -8.45
N GLY A 564 -0.17 -2.22 -7.96
CA GLY A 564 -0.51 -1.49 -6.74
C GLY A 564 -1.83 -0.71 -6.85
N LYS A 565 -2.14 -0.13 -8.02
CA LYS A 565 -3.43 0.54 -8.28
C LYS A 565 -4.58 -0.45 -8.15
N ASN A 566 -4.47 -1.61 -8.78
CA ASN A 566 -5.53 -2.62 -8.81
C ASN A 566 -5.79 -3.18 -7.41
N ILE A 567 -4.73 -3.37 -6.63
CA ILE A 567 -4.82 -3.73 -5.20
C ILE A 567 -5.63 -2.67 -4.43
N VAL A 568 -5.26 -1.38 -4.55
CA VAL A 568 -5.97 -0.28 -3.88
C VAL A 568 -7.44 -0.21 -4.32
N SER A 569 -7.71 -0.35 -5.62
CA SER A 569 -9.05 -0.38 -6.18
C SER A 569 -9.90 -1.51 -5.58
N VAL A 570 -9.35 -2.72 -5.46
CA VAL A 570 -10.06 -3.86 -4.84
C VAL A 570 -10.33 -3.59 -3.35
N VAL A 571 -9.33 -3.11 -2.61
CA VAL A 571 -9.48 -2.82 -1.17
C VAL A 571 -10.52 -1.72 -0.92
N LEU A 572 -10.54 -0.66 -1.73
CA LEU A 572 -11.56 0.38 -1.63
C LEU A 572 -12.95 -0.15 -2.02
N ALA A 573 -13.06 -0.96 -3.08
CA ALA A 573 -14.32 -1.58 -3.46
C ALA A 573 -14.88 -2.50 -2.35
N CYS A 574 -14.00 -3.20 -1.61
CA CYS A 574 -14.38 -3.99 -0.42
C CYS A 574 -14.99 -3.13 0.70
N ASN A 575 -14.72 -1.83 0.71
CA ASN A 575 -15.20 -0.87 1.70
C ASN A 575 -16.34 0.02 1.17
N ASN A 576 -17.13 -0.50 0.22
CA ASN A 576 -18.33 0.16 -0.32
C ASN A 576 -18.07 1.46 -1.10
N PHE A 577 -16.85 1.64 -1.62
CA PHE A 577 -16.55 2.71 -2.58
C PHE A 577 -16.83 2.25 -4.01
N GLU A 578 -17.41 3.13 -4.83
CA GLU A 578 -17.57 2.88 -6.28
C GLU A 578 -16.26 3.26 -6.98
N ILE A 579 -15.62 2.31 -7.66
CA ILE A 579 -14.33 2.52 -8.32
C ILE A 579 -14.48 2.66 -9.83
N ILE A 580 -13.99 3.77 -10.37
CA ILE A 580 -13.87 4.02 -11.81
C ILE A 580 -12.38 3.95 -12.17
N ASP A 581 -11.94 2.80 -12.68
CA ASP A 581 -10.55 2.61 -13.10
C ASP A 581 -10.38 2.98 -14.58
N LEU A 582 -9.56 4.00 -14.85
CA LEU A 582 -9.25 4.44 -16.21
C LEU A 582 -8.11 3.65 -16.87
N GLY A 583 -7.46 2.75 -16.14
CA GLY A 583 -6.33 1.96 -16.60
C GLY A 583 -5.01 2.72 -16.50
N VAL A 584 -4.14 2.48 -17.49
CA VAL A 584 -2.77 2.99 -17.53
C VAL A 584 -2.53 3.98 -18.65
N MET A 585 -1.44 4.74 -18.55
CA MET A 585 -1.07 5.81 -19.49
C MET A 585 -2.19 6.83 -19.71
N VAL A 586 -2.90 7.20 -18.65
CA VAL A 586 -4.11 8.05 -18.78
C VAL A 586 -3.73 9.53 -18.78
N PRO A 587 -4.06 10.31 -19.82
CA PRO A 587 -3.80 11.75 -19.85
C PRO A 587 -4.57 12.52 -18.75
N PRO A 588 -3.97 13.56 -18.15
CA PRO A 588 -4.62 14.40 -17.14
C PRO A 588 -5.98 14.95 -17.58
N GLU A 589 -6.12 15.33 -18.86
CA GLU A 589 -7.36 15.87 -19.42
C GLU A 589 -8.50 14.84 -19.35
N LYS A 590 -8.21 13.58 -19.67
CA LYS A 590 -9.18 12.49 -19.62
C LYS A 590 -9.56 12.15 -18.18
N ILE A 591 -8.60 12.21 -17.25
CA ILE A 591 -8.86 12.02 -15.82
C ILE A 591 -9.82 13.09 -15.32
N ILE A 592 -9.52 14.36 -15.61
CA ILE A 592 -10.33 15.51 -15.20
C ILE A 592 -11.72 15.45 -15.85
N GLU A 593 -11.80 15.19 -17.16
CA GLU A 593 -13.05 15.07 -17.91
C GLU A 593 -13.95 13.99 -17.30
N THR A 594 -13.39 12.80 -17.07
CA THR A 594 -14.14 11.68 -16.50
C THR A 594 -14.53 11.95 -15.06
N ALA A 595 -13.65 12.53 -14.25
CA ALA A 595 -13.93 12.88 -12.85
C ALA A 595 -15.14 13.81 -12.73
N VAL A 596 -15.21 14.84 -13.59
CA VAL A 596 -16.34 15.77 -13.64
C VAL A 596 -17.58 15.10 -14.20
N LYS A 597 -17.45 14.38 -15.32
CA LYS A 597 -18.57 13.70 -16.00
C LYS A 597 -19.28 12.70 -15.08
N GLU A 598 -18.50 11.90 -14.37
CA GLU A 598 -19.01 10.82 -13.51
C GLU A 598 -19.34 11.31 -12.09
N ASN A 599 -19.11 12.59 -11.79
CA ASN A 599 -19.26 13.21 -10.46
C ASN A 599 -18.54 12.42 -9.37
N VAL A 600 -17.23 12.20 -9.54
CA VAL A 600 -16.44 11.46 -8.55
C VAL A 600 -16.13 12.32 -7.33
N ASP A 601 -16.04 11.67 -6.17
CA ASP A 601 -15.77 12.31 -4.89
C ASP A 601 -14.27 12.37 -4.56
N ILE A 602 -13.45 11.47 -5.12
CA ILE A 602 -11.98 11.46 -4.98
C ILE A 602 -11.33 11.07 -6.30
N ILE A 603 -10.16 11.66 -6.62
CA ILE A 603 -9.26 11.21 -7.70
C ILE A 603 -8.04 10.53 -7.07
N GLY A 604 -7.77 9.28 -7.41
CA GLY A 604 -6.57 8.54 -7.04
C GLY A 604 -5.60 8.38 -8.21
N LEU A 605 -4.35 8.78 -8.00
CA LEU A 605 -3.28 8.72 -9.01
C LEU A 605 -2.18 7.74 -8.59
N SER A 606 -1.76 6.90 -9.54
CA SER A 606 -0.66 5.94 -9.36
C SER A 606 0.51 6.23 -10.31
N GLY A 607 1.74 6.05 -9.82
CA GLY A 607 2.97 6.14 -10.63
C GLY A 607 4.14 5.34 -10.05
N LEU A 608 4.87 4.64 -10.92
CA LEU A 608 6.05 3.82 -10.61
C LEU A 608 7.37 4.51 -10.97
N ILE A 609 7.40 5.34 -12.02
CA ILE A 609 8.63 5.98 -12.50
C ILE A 609 8.69 7.47 -12.17
N THR A 610 9.90 8.04 -12.10
CA THR A 610 10.08 9.44 -11.69
C THR A 610 9.37 10.47 -12.58
N PRO A 611 9.25 10.31 -13.92
CA PRO A 611 8.45 11.21 -14.75
C PRO A 611 6.96 11.26 -14.40
N SER A 612 6.44 10.20 -13.77
CA SER A 612 5.03 10.13 -13.34
C SER A 612 4.70 11.19 -12.29
N LEU A 613 5.69 11.65 -11.52
CA LEU A 613 5.51 12.71 -10.52
C LEU A 613 5.17 14.06 -11.18
N ASP A 614 5.77 14.36 -12.34
CA ASP A 614 5.49 15.60 -13.07
C ASP A 614 4.06 15.63 -13.62
N GLU A 615 3.57 14.48 -14.08
CA GLU A 615 2.17 14.33 -14.54
C GLU A 615 1.18 14.54 -13.39
N MET A 616 1.51 14.07 -12.17
CA MET A 616 0.70 14.34 -10.97
C MET A 616 0.70 15.83 -10.60
N VAL A 617 1.85 16.50 -10.69
CA VAL A 617 1.98 17.96 -10.49
C VAL A 617 1.15 18.73 -11.54
N TYR A 618 1.24 18.33 -12.81
CA TYR A 618 0.48 18.96 -13.90
C TYR A 618 -1.03 18.82 -13.69
N LEU A 619 -1.49 17.62 -13.33
CA LEU A 619 -2.91 17.38 -13.05
C LEU A 619 -3.40 18.25 -11.88
N ALA A 620 -2.63 18.35 -10.79
CA ALA A 620 -2.96 19.22 -9.66
C ALA A 620 -3.11 20.69 -10.07
N LYS A 621 -2.21 21.20 -10.93
CA LYS A 621 -2.28 22.56 -11.50
C LYS A 621 -3.54 22.78 -12.33
N GLU A 622 -3.88 21.82 -13.21
CA GLU A 622 -5.05 21.95 -14.08
C GLU A 622 -6.35 21.84 -13.28
N LEU A 623 -6.42 21.01 -12.23
CA LEU A 623 -7.55 21.00 -11.30
C LEU A 623 -7.76 22.37 -10.62
N ASP A 624 -6.69 23.00 -10.13
CA ASP A 624 -6.79 24.34 -9.50
C ASP A 624 -7.25 25.40 -10.49
N LYS A 625 -6.66 25.39 -11.69
CA LYS A 625 -6.97 26.31 -12.79
C LYS A 625 -8.42 26.20 -13.25
N LEU A 626 -8.97 24.99 -13.29
CA LEU A 626 -10.37 24.72 -13.59
C LEU A 626 -11.30 24.90 -12.37
N ASN A 627 -10.73 25.21 -11.19
CA ASN A 627 -11.45 25.37 -9.93
C ASN A 627 -12.31 24.15 -9.56
N ILE A 628 -11.82 22.96 -9.91
CA ILE A 628 -12.41 21.68 -9.51
C ILE A 628 -12.05 21.45 -8.06
N LYS A 629 -12.98 20.88 -7.28
CA LYS A 629 -12.85 20.78 -5.82
C LYS A 629 -12.69 19.37 -5.26
N ILE A 630 -12.35 18.44 -6.14
CA ILE A 630 -12.27 17.02 -5.80
C ILE A 630 -10.92 16.76 -5.13
N PRO A 631 -10.85 16.17 -3.92
CA PRO A 631 -9.59 15.82 -3.28
C PRO A 631 -8.81 14.77 -4.09
N VAL A 632 -7.49 14.78 -3.95
CA VAL A 632 -6.57 13.90 -4.71
C VAL A 632 -5.77 13.01 -3.77
N MET A 633 -5.83 11.70 -3.99
CA MET A 633 -4.96 10.70 -3.38
C MET A 633 -3.79 10.38 -4.31
N ILE A 634 -2.57 10.43 -3.79
CA ILE A 634 -1.32 10.17 -4.52
C ILE A 634 -0.67 8.90 -3.97
N GLY A 635 -0.33 7.95 -4.83
CA GLY A 635 0.38 6.73 -4.44
C GLY A 635 1.25 6.14 -5.57
N GLY A 636 1.98 5.06 -5.26
CA GLY A 636 2.90 4.37 -6.18
C GLY A 636 4.36 4.49 -5.75
N ALA A 637 5.24 3.64 -6.32
CA ALA A 637 6.58 3.40 -5.78
C ALA A 637 7.50 4.64 -5.74
N THR A 638 7.34 5.56 -6.70
CA THR A 638 8.13 6.80 -6.74
C THR A 638 7.51 7.95 -5.95
N THR A 639 6.27 7.78 -5.50
CA THR A 639 5.61 8.81 -4.68
C THR A 639 6.12 8.75 -3.24
N SER A 640 6.15 9.91 -2.59
CA SER A 640 6.47 9.98 -1.17
C SER A 640 5.74 11.15 -0.53
N ARG A 641 5.46 11.02 0.76
CA ARG A 641 4.86 12.10 1.56
C ARG A 641 5.65 13.41 1.47
N ALA A 642 6.98 13.34 1.44
CA ALA A 642 7.84 14.51 1.27
C ALA A 642 7.67 15.15 -0.11
N HIS A 643 7.70 14.36 -1.18
CA HIS A 643 7.52 14.89 -2.54
C HIS A 643 6.13 15.52 -2.72
N THR A 644 5.08 14.84 -2.26
CA THR A 644 3.70 15.34 -2.33
C THR A 644 3.56 16.68 -1.60
N ALA A 645 4.11 16.80 -0.38
CA ALA A 645 4.06 18.05 0.40
C ALA A 645 4.83 19.22 -0.26
N VAL A 646 5.94 18.93 -0.94
CA VAL A 646 6.84 19.96 -1.49
C VAL A 646 6.46 20.38 -2.92
N LYS A 647 5.96 19.46 -3.74
CA LYS A 647 5.80 19.67 -5.20
C LYS A 647 4.36 19.56 -5.71
N ILE A 648 3.52 18.69 -5.14
CA ILE A 648 2.15 18.45 -5.65
C ILE A 648 1.12 19.29 -4.88
N ALA A 649 1.05 19.12 -3.56
CA ALA A 649 0.07 19.79 -2.72
C ALA A 649 0.09 21.34 -2.79
N PRO A 650 1.23 22.01 -3.02
CA PRO A 650 1.25 23.46 -3.21
C PRO A 650 0.54 23.98 -4.46
N GLU A 651 0.35 23.12 -5.46
CA GLU A 651 -0.17 23.49 -6.77
C GLU A 651 -1.70 23.37 -6.85
N TYR A 652 -2.34 22.89 -5.78
CA TYR A 652 -3.79 22.69 -5.71
C TYR A 652 -4.37 23.15 -4.37
N LYS A 653 -5.44 23.95 -4.41
CA LYS A 653 -6.05 24.54 -3.20
C LYS A 653 -6.84 23.54 -2.37
N GLU A 654 -7.40 22.49 -2.97
CA GLU A 654 -8.07 21.45 -2.19
C GLU A 654 -7.07 20.43 -1.64
N THR A 655 -7.60 19.39 -0.98
CA THR A 655 -6.78 18.41 -0.27
C THR A 655 -6.06 17.49 -1.25
N VAL A 656 -4.73 17.43 -1.13
CA VAL A 656 -3.87 16.40 -1.74
C VAL A 656 -3.24 15.58 -0.63
N VAL A 657 -3.35 14.25 -0.69
CA VAL A 657 -2.82 13.35 0.34
C VAL A 657 -2.01 12.23 -0.29
N HIS A 658 -0.82 12.00 0.26
CA HIS A 658 -0.03 10.82 -0.04
C HIS A 658 -0.52 9.61 0.77
N VAL A 659 -0.71 8.48 0.09
CA VAL A 659 -1.14 7.22 0.69
C VAL A 659 -0.07 6.16 0.41
N ASN A 660 0.47 5.57 1.47
CA ASN A 660 1.63 4.68 1.36
C ASN A 660 1.27 3.29 0.81
N ASP A 661 0.09 2.78 1.15
CA ASP A 661 -0.31 1.38 0.94
C ASP A 661 -1.84 1.28 0.85
N ALA A 662 -2.33 0.11 0.45
CA ALA A 662 -3.77 -0.09 0.24
C ALA A 662 -4.56 -0.11 1.56
N SER A 663 -3.96 -0.59 2.65
CA SER A 663 -4.60 -0.59 3.97
C SER A 663 -5.00 0.81 4.45
N ARG A 664 -4.13 1.79 4.23
CA ARG A 664 -4.38 3.20 4.61
C ARG A 664 -5.33 3.91 3.67
N ALA A 665 -5.47 3.44 2.43
CA ALA A 665 -6.32 4.08 1.42
C ALA A 665 -7.77 4.20 1.89
N VAL A 666 -8.29 3.17 2.58
CA VAL A 666 -9.65 3.14 3.13
C VAL A 666 -9.87 4.24 4.16
N THR A 667 -9.00 4.32 5.17
CA THR A 667 -9.10 5.32 6.24
C THR A 667 -8.99 6.75 5.68
N VAL A 668 -8.08 6.94 4.73
CA VAL A 668 -7.90 8.24 4.06
C VAL A 668 -9.14 8.62 3.26
N ALA A 669 -9.67 7.72 2.43
CA ALA A 669 -10.87 7.97 1.65
C ALA A 669 -12.07 8.31 2.54
N THR A 670 -12.28 7.55 3.62
CA THR A 670 -13.36 7.81 4.60
C THR A 670 -13.23 9.20 5.24
N ASN A 671 -12.02 9.58 5.68
CA ASN A 671 -11.77 10.90 6.26
C ASN A 671 -11.95 12.06 5.27
N LEU A 672 -11.71 11.83 3.98
CA LEU A 672 -11.92 12.85 2.94
C LEU A 672 -13.39 13.10 2.63
N LEU A 673 -14.28 12.14 2.92
CA LEU A 673 -15.70 12.21 2.57
C LEU A 673 -16.61 12.54 3.75
N GLN A 674 -16.26 12.10 4.96
CA GLN A 674 -17.06 12.36 6.16
C GLN A 674 -17.10 13.85 6.52
N THR A 675 -18.30 14.44 6.57
CA THR A 675 -18.50 15.89 6.79
C THR A 675 -17.88 16.41 8.10
N GLU A 676 -17.87 15.59 9.15
CA GLU A 676 -17.37 15.96 10.48
C GLU A 676 -15.83 15.97 10.55
N THR A 677 -15.18 15.01 9.90
CA THR A 677 -13.73 14.83 9.95
C THR A 677 -13.00 15.52 8.80
N LYS A 678 -13.64 15.67 7.63
CA LYS A 678 -13.05 16.26 6.40
C LYS A 678 -12.38 17.60 6.64
N VAL A 679 -13.04 18.54 7.31
CA VAL A 679 -12.52 19.90 7.51
C VAL A 679 -11.28 19.88 8.42
N ASN A 680 -11.36 19.15 9.53
CA ASN A 680 -10.27 19.04 10.49
C ASN A 680 -9.09 18.25 9.90
N TYR A 681 -9.37 17.16 9.20
CA TYR A 681 -8.39 16.33 8.52
C TYR A 681 -7.64 17.13 7.46
N ALA A 682 -8.36 17.79 6.54
CA ALA A 682 -7.76 18.63 5.50
C ALA A 682 -6.89 19.76 6.08
N LYS A 683 -7.34 20.38 7.19
CA LYS A 683 -6.57 21.42 7.88
C LYS A 683 -5.29 20.85 8.51
N SER A 684 -5.41 19.76 9.26
CA SER A 684 -4.26 19.12 9.92
C SER A 684 -3.21 18.63 8.91
N LEU A 685 -3.65 18.05 7.79
CA LEU A 685 -2.79 17.59 6.72
C LEU A 685 -2.06 18.76 6.05
N ARG A 686 -2.76 19.87 5.81
CA ARG A 686 -2.14 21.08 5.24
C ARG A 686 -1.10 21.69 6.18
N GLU A 687 -1.38 21.76 7.48
CA GLU A 687 -0.41 22.22 8.49
C GLU A 687 0.83 21.29 8.56
N GLU A 688 0.59 19.99 8.53
CA GLU A 688 1.63 18.96 8.48
C GLU A 688 2.50 19.09 7.22
N TYR A 689 1.91 19.26 6.05
CA TYR A 689 2.62 19.39 4.78
C TYR A 689 3.38 20.71 4.68
N ASN A 690 2.83 21.80 5.22
CA ASN A 690 3.53 23.07 5.33
C ASN A 690 4.78 22.92 6.23
N THR A 691 4.65 22.26 7.37
CA THR A 691 5.77 22.01 8.29
C THR A 691 6.85 21.14 7.64
N LEU A 692 6.45 20.06 6.96
CA LEU A 692 7.36 19.20 6.19
C LEU A 692 8.08 19.98 5.09
N ARG A 693 7.35 20.83 4.36
CA ARG A 693 7.91 21.66 3.29
C ARG A 693 8.91 22.67 3.85
N GLU A 694 8.56 23.39 4.91
CA GLU A 694 9.46 24.34 5.58
C GLU A 694 10.71 23.62 6.11
N GLY A 695 10.54 22.47 6.76
CA GLY A 695 11.63 21.62 7.23
C GLY A 695 12.54 21.15 6.10
N TYR A 696 11.97 20.72 4.97
CA TYR A 696 12.73 20.30 3.79
C TYR A 696 13.52 21.47 3.17
N LEU A 697 12.90 22.62 3.00
CA LEU A 697 13.54 23.84 2.49
C LEU A 697 14.66 24.34 3.42
N ASN A 698 14.50 24.17 4.74
CA ASN A 698 15.51 24.55 5.73
C ASN A 698 16.67 23.54 5.78
N ARG A 699 16.42 22.22 5.65
CA ARG A 699 17.46 21.17 5.61
C ARG A 699 18.29 21.19 4.32
N SER A 700 17.76 21.72 3.22
CA SER A 700 18.50 21.90 1.97
C SER A 700 19.74 22.81 2.13
N ARG A 701 19.81 23.62 3.19
CA ARG A 701 20.89 24.60 3.42
C ARG A 701 22.18 24.06 4.06
N GLU A 702 22.27 22.79 4.46
CA GLU A 702 23.43 22.29 5.24
C GLU A 702 24.35 21.26 4.57
N LYS A 703 24.08 20.80 3.34
CA LYS A 703 25.01 19.93 2.61
C LYS A 703 25.96 20.75 1.73
N ASN A 704 27.26 20.65 1.99
CA ASN A 704 28.28 21.18 1.10
C ASN A 704 28.33 20.33 -0.18
N PHE A 705 28.20 20.98 -1.33
CA PHE A 705 28.36 20.38 -2.64
C PHE A 705 29.65 20.89 -3.28
N LEU A 706 30.33 20.01 -4.00
CA LEU A 706 31.44 20.35 -4.88
C LEU A 706 30.89 20.86 -6.22
N SER A 707 31.60 21.77 -6.88
CA SER A 707 31.35 22.04 -8.29
C SER A 707 31.60 20.77 -9.12
N ILE A 708 30.97 20.64 -10.28
CA ILE A 708 31.17 19.48 -11.16
C ILE A 708 32.65 19.27 -11.51
N LYS A 709 33.41 20.37 -11.65
CA LYS A 709 34.85 20.35 -11.90
C LYS A 709 35.63 19.73 -10.72
N GLU A 710 35.32 20.13 -9.49
CA GLU A 710 35.95 19.56 -8.28
C GLU A 710 35.53 18.11 -8.06
N ALA A 711 34.27 17.76 -8.30
CA ALA A 711 33.78 16.39 -8.23
C ALA A 711 34.51 15.48 -9.23
N ARG A 712 34.74 15.92 -10.48
CA ARG A 712 35.55 15.21 -11.49
C ARG A 712 37.00 15.02 -11.04
N GLN A 713 37.59 16.00 -10.35
CA GLN A 713 38.94 15.86 -9.78
C GLN A 713 39.00 14.82 -8.66
N ASN A 714 37.91 14.66 -7.89
CA ASN A 714 37.76 13.66 -6.84
C ASN A 714 37.13 12.33 -7.33
N LYS A 715 37.23 12.01 -8.63
CA LYS A 715 36.70 10.76 -9.19
C LYS A 715 37.37 9.52 -8.60
N LEU A 716 36.69 8.38 -8.74
CA LEU A 716 37.30 7.09 -8.38
C LEU A 716 38.52 6.85 -9.26
N LYS A 717 39.66 6.53 -8.64
CA LYS A 717 40.91 6.23 -9.33
C LYS A 717 41.15 4.73 -9.31
N ILE A 718 40.98 4.09 -10.46
CA ILE A 718 41.31 2.69 -10.69
C ILE A 718 42.71 2.63 -11.28
N ASP A 719 43.55 1.72 -10.78
CA ASP A 719 44.87 1.47 -11.37
C ASP A 719 44.74 0.54 -12.58
N TRP A 720 44.59 1.16 -13.76
CA TRP A 720 44.44 0.47 -15.05
C TRP A 720 45.70 -0.28 -15.50
N LYS A 721 46.84 -0.15 -14.79
CA LYS A 721 48.03 -0.98 -15.03
C LYS A 721 47.95 -2.34 -14.33
N VAL A 722 47.13 -2.44 -13.28
CA VAL A 722 46.91 -3.66 -12.49
C VAL A 722 45.66 -4.40 -12.95
N TYR A 723 44.64 -3.65 -13.39
CA TYR A 723 43.41 -4.22 -13.93
C TYR A 723 43.49 -4.34 -15.46
N GLU A 724 43.38 -5.55 -15.98
CA GLU A 724 43.29 -5.83 -17.42
C GLU A 724 41.83 -6.14 -17.77
N PRO A 725 41.14 -5.27 -18.53
CA PRO A 725 39.78 -5.55 -18.99
C PRO A 725 39.70 -6.85 -19.79
N VAL A 726 38.77 -7.73 -19.40
CA VAL A 726 38.58 -9.02 -20.11
C VAL A 726 37.87 -8.77 -21.44
N LYS A 727 38.53 -9.16 -22.53
CA LYS A 727 37.92 -9.15 -23.86
C LYS A 727 36.71 -10.11 -23.91
N PRO A 728 35.51 -9.65 -24.32
CA PRO A 728 34.33 -10.49 -24.47
C PRO A 728 34.54 -11.64 -25.47
N ASN A 729 33.95 -12.80 -25.18
CA ASN A 729 33.88 -13.92 -26.14
C ASN A 729 32.99 -13.59 -27.35
N PHE A 730 32.06 -12.64 -27.20
CA PHE A 730 31.16 -12.17 -28.24
C PHE A 730 31.03 -10.64 -28.21
N ILE A 731 31.09 -10.01 -29.37
CA ILE A 731 30.91 -8.57 -29.57
C ILE A 731 29.80 -8.36 -30.63
N GLY A 732 28.94 -7.37 -30.40
CA GLY A 732 27.76 -7.08 -31.22
C GLY A 732 26.45 -7.49 -30.56
N ASN A 733 25.36 -7.51 -31.34
CA ASN A 733 24.01 -7.84 -30.87
C ASN A 733 23.72 -9.34 -30.93
N LYS A 734 23.07 -9.86 -29.89
CA LYS A 734 22.62 -11.24 -29.81
C LYS A 734 21.23 -11.33 -29.18
N THR A 735 20.33 -11.99 -29.89
CA THR A 735 19.03 -12.39 -29.34
C THR A 735 19.16 -13.67 -28.53
N ILE A 736 18.37 -13.77 -27.47
CA ILE A 736 18.30 -14.90 -26.57
C ILE A 736 16.82 -15.24 -26.40
N GLU A 737 16.46 -16.47 -26.77
CA GLU A 737 15.17 -17.07 -26.46
C GLU A 737 15.40 -18.11 -25.36
N VAL A 738 14.53 -18.13 -24.35
CA VAL A 738 14.64 -19.01 -23.18
C VAL A 738 13.28 -19.66 -22.94
N ASP A 739 13.26 -20.95 -22.62
CA ASP A 739 12.03 -21.57 -22.16
C ASP A 739 11.72 -21.08 -20.73
N LEU A 740 10.47 -20.72 -20.44
CA LEU A 740 10.06 -20.22 -19.12
C LEU A 740 10.48 -21.17 -17.99
N ALA A 741 10.52 -22.49 -18.25
CA ALA A 741 10.98 -23.48 -17.28
C ALA A 741 12.41 -23.22 -16.77
N GLU A 742 13.31 -22.70 -17.60
CA GLU A 742 14.70 -22.41 -17.21
C GLU A 742 14.81 -21.20 -16.27
N LEU A 743 13.79 -20.33 -16.26
CA LEU A 743 13.79 -19.10 -15.45
C LEU A 743 13.25 -19.33 -14.03
N VAL A 744 12.52 -20.42 -13.79
CA VAL A 744 11.84 -20.68 -12.50
C VAL A 744 12.82 -20.69 -11.33
N ASP A 745 14.00 -21.28 -11.52
CA ASP A 745 15.03 -21.40 -10.49
C ASP A 745 15.74 -20.07 -10.16
N PHE A 746 15.52 -19.03 -10.96
CA PHE A 746 16.10 -17.69 -10.81
C PHE A 746 15.12 -16.67 -10.20
N ILE A 747 13.91 -17.11 -9.85
CA ILE A 747 12.90 -16.22 -9.24
C ILE A 747 13.33 -15.84 -7.81
N ASP A 748 13.45 -14.53 -7.56
CA ASP A 748 13.40 -13.99 -6.20
C ASP A 748 11.94 -13.78 -5.79
N TRP A 749 11.50 -14.59 -4.82
CA TRP A 749 10.15 -14.57 -4.27
C TRP A 749 9.93 -13.47 -3.24
N THR A 750 10.99 -12.83 -2.71
CA THR A 750 10.83 -11.79 -1.69
C THR A 750 10.00 -10.62 -2.21
N PRO A 751 10.26 -10.04 -3.40
CA PRO A 751 9.42 -8.96 -3.91
C PRO A 751 8.04 -9.42 -4.39
N PHE A 752 7.85 -10.73 -4.66
CA PHE A 752 6.51 -11.28 -4.88
C PHE A 752 5.64 -11.11 -3.63
N PHE A 753 6.12 -11.53 -2.46
CA PHE A 753 5.35 -11.34 -1.21
C PHE A 753 5.13 -9.87 -0.87
N GLN A 754 6.14 -9.02 -1.10
CA GLN A 754 6.00 -7.57 -0.91
C GLN A 754 4.90 -6.96 -1.79
N SER A 755 4.75 -7.40 -3.04
CA SER A 755 3.66 -6.93 -3.91
C SER A 755 2.26 -7.29 -3.38
N TRP A 756 2.18 -8.28 -2.49
CA TRP A 756 0.97 -8.72 -1.80
C TRP A 756 0.88 -8.19 -0.36
N GLU A 757 1.65 -7.16 -0.01
CA GLU A 757 1.72 -6.57 1.34
C GLU A 757 2.09 -7.60 2.44
N LEU A 758 2.78 -8.67 2.06
CA LEU A 758 3.36 -9.64 2.99
C LEU A 758 4.86 -9.35 3.13
N TYR A 759 5.24 -8.78 4.27
CA TYR A 759 6.62 -8.38 4.56
C TYR A 759 7.37 -9.51 5.26
N GLY A 760 8.57 -9.80 4.78
CA GLY A 760 9.41 -10.88 5.27
C GLY A 760 10.24 -11.48 4.14
N LYS A 761 11.40 -12.06 4.49
CA LYS A 761 12.32 -12.63 3.50
C LYS A 761 11.92 -14.07 3.15
N PHE A 762 11.87 -14.42 1.87
CA PHE A 762 11.71 -15.82 1.46
C PHE A 762 13.00 -16.63 1.71
N PRO A 763 12.95 -17.91 2.15
CA PRO A 763 11.76 -18.70 2.50
C PRO A 763 11.32 -18.55 3.96
N ALA A 764 11.98 -17.72 4.76
CA ALA A 764 11.66 -17.53 6.18
C ALA A 764 10.22 -17.08 6.42
N ILE A 765 9.69 -16.22 5.54
CA ILE A 765 8.30 -15.72 5.57
C ILE A 765 7.25 -16.85 5.58
N LEU A 766 7.55 -18.03 5.00
CA LEU A 766 6.61 -19.17 5.01
C LEU A 766 6.42 -19.78 6.40
N LYS A 767 7.37 -19.54 7.31
CA LYS A 767 7.35 -20.04 8.70
C LYS A 767 7.11 -18.92 9.70
N ASP A 768 6.79 -17.73 9.20
CA ASP A 768 6.49 -16.58 10.04
C ASP A 768 5.27 -16.89 10.93
N GLU A 769 5.32 -16.50 12.20
CA GLU A 769 4.28 -16.85 13.17
C GLU A 769 2.98 -16.06 12.93
N VAL A 770 3.05 -14.92 12.23
CA VAL A 770 1.91 -14.02 11.97
C VAL A 770 1.38 -14.20 10.55
N VAL A 771 2.27 -14.15 9.55
CA VAL A 771 1.88 -14.19 8.12
C VAL A 771 2.18 -15.52 7.43
N GLY A 772 2.83 -16.47 8.12
CA GLY A 772 3.39 -17.66 7.48
C GLY A 772 2.35 -18.60 6.88
N GLU A 773 1.17 -18.73 7.50
CA GLU A 773 0.07 -19.51 6.94
C GLU A 773 -0.41 -18.91 5.60
N GLN A 774 -0.59 -17.59 5.57
CA GLN A 774 -1.05 -16.85 4.40
C GLN A 774 0.00 -16.79 3.31
N ALA A 775 1.27 -16.59 3.67
CA ALA A 775 2.40 -16.65 2.75
C ALA A 775 2.52 -18.06 2.13
N THR A 776 2.34 -19.10 2.93
CA THR A 776 2.34 -20.50 2.44
C THR A 776 1.19 -20.77 1.48
N ALA A 777 -0.02 -20.30 1.80
CA ALA A 777 -1.18 -20.45 0.93
C ALA A 777 -1.03 -19.68 -0.40
N LEU A 778 -0.61 -18.41 -0.34
CA LEU A 778 -0.34 -17.60 -1.52
C LEU A 778 0.77 -18.22 -2.39
N PHE A 779 1.82 -18.73 -1.76
CA PHE A 779 2.89 -19.42 -2.46
C PHE A 779 2.40 -20.68 -3.17
N ALA A 780 1.51 -21.46 -2.54
CA ALA A 780 0.91 -22.64 -3.17
C ALA A 780 0.10 -22.27 -4.42
N ASP A 781 -0.74 -21.24 -4.33
CA ASP A 781 -1.53 -20.72 -5.46
C ASP A 781 -0.60 -20.22 -6.59
N ALA A 782 0.47 -19.50 -6.22
CA ALA A 782 1.48 -19.03 -7.16
C ALA A 782 2.21 -20.18 -7.86
N GLN A 783 2.57 -21.25 -7.14
CA GLN A 783 3.23 -22.43 -7.70
C GLN A 783 2.31 -23.20 -8.66
N GLU A 784 1.02 -23.28 -8.36
CA GLU A 784 0.03 -23.89 -9.26
C GLU A 784 -0.08 -23.09 -10.57
N MET A 785 -0.29 -21.77 -10.47
CA MET A 785 -0.37 -20.91 -11.65
C MET A 785 0.96 -20.88 -12.43
N LEU A 786 2.10 -20.84 -11.75
CA LEU A 786 3.43 -20.94 -12.36
C LEU A 786 3.56 -22.21 -13.20
N SER A 787 3.09 -23.34 -12.66
CA SER A 787 3.10 -24.62 -13.36
C SER A 787 2.22 -24.58 -14.63
N GLN A 788 1.07 -23.92 -14.57
CA GLN A 788 0.19 -23.71 -15.73
C GLN A 788 0.84 -22.80 -16.78
N ILE A 789 1.40 -21.65 -16.36
CA ILE A 789 2.11 -20.70 -17.23
C ILE A 789 3.20 -21.41 -18.04
N VAL A 790 4.03 -22.22 -17.38
CA VAL A 790 5.13 -22.94 -18.03
C VAL A 790 4.60 -24.03 -18.96
N LYS A 791 3.64 -24.84 -18.49
CA LYS A 791 3.09 -25.97 -19.26
C LYS A 791 2.34 -25.53 -20.50
N GLU A 792 1.53 -24.49 -20.38
CA GLU A 792 0.65 -23.98 -21.44
C GLU A 792 1.27 -22.83 -22.24
N LYS A 793 2.46 -22.36 -21.83
CA LYS A 793 3.23 -21.28 -22.47
C LYS A 793 2.40 -20.00 -22.63
N TRP A 794 1.81 -19.55 -21.52
CA TRP A 794 1.01 -18.32 -21.51
C TRP A 794 1.85 -17.08 -21.85
N PHE A 795 3.14 -17.09 -21.50
CA PHE A 795 4.06 -15.98 -21.75
C PHE A 795 5.09 -16.32 -22.80
N VAL A 796 5.70 -15.29 -23.40
CA VAL A 796 6.83 -15.43 -24.31
C VAL A 796 8.03 -14.68 -23.76
N ALA A 797 9.08 -15.41 -23.39
CA ALA A 797 10.36 -14.82 -22.97
C ALA A 797 11.20 -14.41 -24.18
N LYS A 798 11.52 -13.12 -24.30
CA LYS A 798 12.38 -12.58 -25.35
C LYS A 798 13.48 -11.71 -24.73
N GLY A 799 14.73 -11.95 -25.13
CA GLY A 799 15.86 -11.17 -24.68
C GLY A 799 16.73 -10.73 -25.85
N ILE A 800 17.34 -9.56 -25.70
CA ILE A 800 18.42 -9.07 -26.56
C ILE A 800 19.51 -8.47 -25.68
N LEU A 801 20.75 -8.74 -26.04
CA LEU A 801 21.92 -8.11 -25.44
C LEU A 801 22.89 -7.65 -26.51
N GLY A 802 23.76 -6.72 -26.13
CA GLY A 802 24.91 -6.33 -26.92
C GLY A 802 26.12 -6.11 -26.03
N ILE A 803 27.31 -6.45 -26.54
CA ILE A 803 28.59 -6.15 -25.88
C ILE A 803 29.49 -5.47 -26.90
N TYR A 804 30.15 -4.39 -26.52
CA TYR A 804 30.87 -3.51 -27.43
C TYR A 804 32.18 -3.02 -26.83
N PRO A 805 33.22 -2.77 -27.66
CA PRO A 805 34.33 -1.92 -27.29
C PRO A 805 33.82 -0.57 -26.77
N ALA A 806 34.28 -0.18 -25.59
CA ALA A 806 33.91 1.09 -24.99
C ALA A 806 35.03 1.68 -24.14
N ASN A 807 35.05 3.00 -24.05
CA ASN A 807 36.02 3.72 -23.24
C ASN A 807 35.41 4.96 -22.61
N GLN A 808 35.92 5.33 -21.43
CA GLN A 808 35.59 6.58 -20.78
C GLN A 808 36.19 7.75 -21.56
N ILE A 809 35.38 8.77 -21.86
CA ILE A 809 35.78 10.04 -22.46
C ILE A 809 35.18 11.21 -21.66
N ASN A 810 35.75 12.41 -21.80
CA ASN A 810 35.24 13.64 -21.18
C ASN A 810 34.93 13.53 -19.67
N ASP A 811 35.71 12.72 -18.93
CA ASP A 811 35.53 12.36 -17.52
C ASP A 811 34.27 11.57 -17.14
N ASP A 812 33.11 11.80 -17.75
CA ASP A 812 31.83 11.22 -17.30
C ASP A 812 31.07 10.45 -18.39
N ASP A 813 31.58 10.41 -19.61
CA ASP A 813 30.89 9.82 -20.75
C ASP A 813 31.53 8.49 -21.13
N ILE A 814 30.74 7.59 -21.71
CA ILE A 814 31.22 6.30 -22.22
C ILE A 814 30.99 6.28 -23.72
N LEU A 815 32.08 6.29 -24.49
CA LEU A 815 32.04 6.14 -25.93
C LEU A 815 31.97 4.66 -26.29
N VAL A 816 30.92 4.26 -26.99
CA VAL A 816 30.74 2.91 -27.52
C VAL A 816 31.14 2.89 -28.98
N SER A 817 31.97 1.94 -29.38
CA SER A 817 32.48 1.81 -30.74
C SER A 817 32.21 0.43 -31.34
N ASP A 818 32.30 0.33 -32.65
CA ASP A 818 32.34 -0.97 -33.33
C ASP A 818 33.72 -1.64 -33.16
N GLU A 819 33.87 -2.87 -33.64
CA GLU A 819 35.15 -3.60 -33.58
C GLU A 819 36.30 -2.92 -34.35
N LYS A 820 35.98 -1.98 -35.26
CA LYS A 820 36.96 -1.21 -36.05
C LYS A 820 37.31 0.12 -35.37
N GLY A 821 36.71 0.42 -34.21
CA GLY A 821 36.92 1.66 -33.46
C GLY A 821 36.10 2.85 -33.98
N ALA A 822 35.11 2.63 -34.85
CA ALA A 822 34.20 3.68 -35.27
C ALA A 822 33.13 3.92 -34.18
N PRO A 823 32.86 5.18 -33.80
CA PRO A 823 31.89 5.49 -32.75
C PRO A 823 30.47 5.10 -33.19
N LEU A 824 29.76 4.38 -32.32
CA LEU A 824 28.36 3.96 -32.51
C LEU A 824 27.41 4.89 -31.75
N VAL A 825 27.56 4.92 -30.42
CA VAL A 825 26.75 5.75 -29.51
C VAL A 825 27.60 6.25 -28.35
N GLN A 826 27.08 7.23 -27.62
CA GLN A 826 27.70 7.73 -26.40
C GLN A 826 26.67 7.65 -25.26
N PHE A 827 27.02 6.96 -24.18
CA PHE A 827 26.25 6.96 -22.94
C PHE A 827 26.72 8.10 -22.04
N LEU A 828 25.77 8.82 -21.44
CA LEU A 828 26.07 9.90 -20.51
C LEU A 828 25.85 9.42 -19.08
N THR A 829 26.85 9.63 -18.24
CA THR A 829 26.71 9.36 -16.80
C THR A 829 26.68 10.65 -16.00
N LEU A 830 26.13 10.53 -14.78
CA LEU A 830 26.07 11.60 -13.79
C LEU A 830 27.00 11.26 -12.62
N ARG A 831 27.57 12.30 -12.02
CA ARG A 831 28.56 12.20 -10.94
C ARG A 831 27.98 12.72 -9.63
N GLN A 832 28.27 12.01 -8.54
CA GLN A 832 27.95 12.48 -7.19
C GLN A 832 28.59 13.86 -6.93
N GLN A 833 27.83 14.85 -6.46
CA GLN A 833 28.36 16.19 -6.14
C GLN A 833 28.42 16.51 -4.65
N SER A 834 27.89 15.67 -3.77
CA SER A 834 28.04 15.89 -2.33
C SER A 834 29.50 15.80 -1.90
N GLN A 835 29.93 16.71 -1.04
CA GLN A 835 31.26 16.64 -0.44
C GLN A 835 31.38 15.34 0.36
N LYS A 836 32.37 14.52 0.02
CA LYS A 836 32.63 13.23 0.67
C LYS A 836 33.57 13.40 1.86
N THR A 837 33.61 12.39 2.73
CA THR A 837 34.64 12.27 3.77
C THR A 837 36.03 12.19 3.13
N VAL A 838 37.05 12.61 3.87
CA VAL A 838 38.44 12.62 3.36
C VAL A 838 38.83 11.22 2.85
N GLY A 839 39.24 11.14 1.58
CA GLY A 839 39.64 9.90 0.92
C GLY A 839 38.53 9.15 0.18
N ALA A 840 37.25 9.52 0.38
CA ALA A 840 36.16 8.91 -0.37
C ALA A 840 35.92 9.65 -1.72
N PRO A 841 35.76 8.91 -2.84
CA PRO A 841 35.59 9.52 -4.16
C PRO A 841 34.15 9.95 -4.45
N ASN A 842 34.01 10.89 -5.38
CA ASN A 842 32.77 11.27 -6.02
C ASN A 842 32.58 10.42 -7.28
N ILE A 843 31.77 9.36 -7.18
CA ILE A 843 31.70 8.30 -8.20
C ILE A 843 30.72 8.67 -9.32
N ALA A 844 31.06 8.29 -10.55
CA ALA A 844 30.16 8.17 -11.71
C ALA A 844 30.30 6.77 -12.31
N LEU A 845 29.28 6.26 -13.02
CA LEU A 845 29.37 4.92 -13.64
C LEU A 845 30.50 4.81 -14.67
N ALA A 846 30.82 5.92 -15.35
CA ALA A 846 31.93 5.97 -16.31
C ALA A 846 33.29 5.70 -15.67
N ASP A 847 33.45 5.86 -14.35
CA ASP A 847 34.71 5.58 -13.65
C ASP A 847 35.09 4.08 -13.66
N PHE A 848 34.13 3.19 -13.93
CA PHE A 848 34.34 1.74 -13.98
C PHE A 848 34.78 1.24 -15.37
N ILE A 849 34.90 2.12 -16.36
CA ILE A 849 35.36 1.83 -17.73
C ILE A 849 36.70 2.53 -17.97
N ALA A 850 37.64 1.84 -18.60
CA ALA A 850 38.97 2.41 -18.82
C ALA A 850 38.93 3.68 -19.70
N PRO A 851 39.71 4.73 -19.35
CA PRO A 851 39.89 5.90 -20.20
C PRO A 851 40.43 5.52 -21.58
N ILE A 852 39.98 6.24 -22.62
CA ILE A 852 40.36 5.97 -24.02
C ILE A 852 41.88 6.02 -24.29
N GLU A 853 42.63 6.74 -23.46
CA GLU A 853 44.08 6.89 -23.57
C GLU A 853 44.87 5.73 -22.92
N GLU A 854 44.22 4.90 -22.09
CA GLU A 854 44.88 3.87 -21.28
C GLU A 854 44.83 2.49 -21.93
N ILE A 855 43.63 1.87 -21.99
CA ILE A 855 43.43 0.51 -22.49
C ILE A 855 42.01 0.35 -23.06
N GLN A 856 41.84 -0.53 -24.06
CA GLN A 856 40.51 -0.87 -24.56
C GLN A 856 39.71 -1.62 -23.48
N ASP A 857 38.53 -1.09 -23.15
CA ASP A 857 37.57 -1.75 -22.26
C ASP A 857 36.27 -2.06 -23.02
N TYR A 858 35.26 -2.57 -22.33
CA TYR A 858 34.00 -3.00 -22.93
C TYR A 858 32.82 -2.66 -22.03
N ILE A 859 31.66 -2.45 -22.65
CA ILE A 859 30.38 -2.30 -21.96
C ILE A 859 29.36 -3.22 -22.62
N GLY A 860 28.46 -3.77 -21.82
CA GLY A 860 27.28 -4.45 -22.33
C GLY A 860 26.00 -3.68 -22.06
N CYS A 861 24.94 -4.01 -22.80
CA CYS A 861 23.58 -3.61 -22.48
C CYS A 861 22.59 -4.72 -22.85
N PHE A 862 21.40 -4.68 -22.26
CA PHE A 862 20.37 -5.67 -22.49
C PHE A 862 18.96 -5.10 -22.39
N CYS A 863 18.02 -5.82 -23.00
CA CYS A 863 16.59 -5.71 -22.75
C CYS A 863 15.97 -7.12 -22.76
N VAL A 864 15.23 -7.46 -21.71
CA VAL A 864 14.50 -8.73 -21.58
C VAL A 864 13.04 -8.45 -21.28
N THR A 865 12.15 -9.33 -21.72
CA THR A 865 10.73 -9.28 -21.41
C THR A 865 10.15 -10.68 -21.30
N THR A 866 9.19 -10.84 -20.41
CA THR A 866 8.25 -11.96 -20.36
C THR A 866 6.80 -11.48 -20.41
N GLY A 867 6.58 -10.20 -20.72
CA GLY A 867 5.26 -9.57 -20.60
C GLY A 867 4.30 -9.82 -21.77
N PHE A 868 4.77 -10.31 -22.92
CA PHE A 868 3.87 -10.70 -24.00
C PHE A 868 3.01 -11.91 -23.58
N GLY A 869 1.69 -11.74 -23.51
CA GLY A 869 0.74 -12.72 -23.00
C GLY A 869 0.26 -12.45 -21.57
N VAL A 870 0.97 -11.62 -20.79
CA VAL A 870 0.61 -11.31 -19.39
C VAL A 870 -0.66 -10.47 -19.35
N ASP A 871 -0.71 -9.36 -20.08
CA ASP A 871 -1.86 -8.44 -20.09
C ASP A 871 -3.10 -9.12 -20.69
N GLU A 872 -2.93 -9.92 -21.74
CA GLU A 872 -4.02 -10.69 -22.35
C GLU A 872 -4.62 -11.68 -21.36
N LYS A 873 -3.77 -12.40 -20.61
CA LYS A 873 -4.23 -13.37 -19.61
C LYS A 873 -4.86 -12.71 -18.40
N ALA A 874 -4.30 -11.60 -17.93
CA ALA A 874 -4.90 -10.80 -16.86
C ALA A 874 -6.29 -10.29 -17.27
N ALA A 875 -6.45 -9.79 -18.49
CA ALA A 875 -7.74 -9.33 -19.02
C ALA A 875 -8.77 -10.46 -19.17
N GLU A 876 -8.35 -11.72 -19.38
CA GLU A 876 -9.23 -12.88 -19.32
C GLU A 876 -9.78 -13.08 -17.90
N PHE A 877 -8.92 -13.08 -16.88
CA PHE A 877 -9.35 -13.19 -15.48
C PHE A 877 -10.23 -12.02 -15.03
N GLU A 878 -9.92 -10.79 -15.45
CA GLU A 878 -10.74 -9.61 -15.16
C GLU A 878 -12.15 -9.71 -15.75
N LYS A 879 -12.29 -10.25 -16.97
CA LYS A 879 -13.62 -10.52 -17.58
C LYS A 879 -14.42 -11.57 -16.82
N GLU A 880 -13.73 -12.49 -16.15
CA GLU A 880 -14.32 -13.50 -15.28
C GLU A 880 -14.56 -12.99 -13.85
N LEU A 881 -14.25 -11.72 -13.57
CA LEU A 881 -14.32 -11.07 -12.26
C LEU A 881 -13.38 -11.71 -11.22
N ASP A 882 -12.25 -12.24 -11.67
CA ASP A 882 -11.22 -12.88 -10.85
C ASP A 882 -9.98 -11.98 -10.70
N ASP A 883 -10.13 -10.91 -9.90
CA ASP A 883 -9.02 -9.96 -9.67
C ASP A 883 -7.81 -10.62 -9.00
N TYR A 884 -8.04 -11.67 -8.20
CA TYR A 884 -6.98 -12.42 -7.54
C TYR A 884 -6.02 -13.00 -8.56
N ASN A 885 -6.55 -13.77 -9.52
CA ASN A 885 -5.73 -14.39 -10.55
C ASN A 885 -5.19 -13.38 -11.57
N ALA A 886 -5.92 -12.28 -11.83
CA ALA A 886 -5.42 -11.18 -12.66
C ALA A 886 -4.18 -10.49 -12.04
N ILE A 887 -4.18 -10.25 -10.73
CA ILE A 887 -3.02 -9.69 -10.01
C ILE A 887 -1.90 -10.74 -9.93
N LEU A 888 -2.24 -12.00 -9.63
CA LEU A 888 -1.27 -13.09 -9.50
C LEU A 888 -0.50 -13.33 -10.81
N VAL A 889 -1.19 -13.36 -11.95
CA VAL A 889 -0.54 -13.56 -13.26
C VAL A 889 0.39 -12.39 -13.64
N LYS A 890 0.00 -11.15 -13.31
CA LYS A 890 0.84 -9.96 -13.50
C LYS A 890 2.09 -10.02 -12.62
N ALA A 891 1.93 -10.33 -11.33
CA ALA A 891 3.03 -10.46 -10.38
C ALA A 891 4.03 -11.56 -10.79
N LEU A 892 3.54 -12.70 -11.28
CA LEU A 892 4.37 -13.78 -11.84
C LEU A 892 5.07 -13.36 -13.14
N GLY A 893 4.40 -12.58 -14.00
CA GLY A 893 5.01 -11.95 -15.17
C GLY A 893 6.25 -11.13 -14.81
N ASP A 894 6.14 -10.26 -13.81
CA ASP A 894 7.27 -9.46 -13.28
C ASP A 894 8.37 -10.34 -12.70
N ARG A 895 8.03 -11.39 -11.94
CA ARG A 895 9.01 -12.35 -11.41
C ARG A 895 9.81 -13.02 -12.51
N PHE A 896 9.16 -13.42 -13.60
CA PHE A 896 9.84 -13.99 -14.76
C PHE A 896 10.77 -12.99 -15.47
N ALA A 897 10.38 -11.72 -15.58
CA ALA A 897 11.20 -10.71 -16.23
C ALA A 897 12.50 -10.45 -15.45
N GLU A 898 12.41 -10.35 -14.12
CA GLU A 898 13.56 -10.19 -13.23
C GLU A 898 14.44 -11.45 -13.20
N ALA A 899 13.83 -12.64 -13.16
CA ALA A 899 14.52 -13.92 -13.26
C ALA A 899 15.29 -14.03 -14.60
N PHE A 900 14.72 -13.53 -15.69
CA PHE A 900 15.40 -13.47 -16.98
C PHE A 900 16.58 -12.50 -16.96
N ALA A 901 16.45 -11.34 -16.32
CA ALA A 901 17.57 -10.42 -16.17
C ALA A 901 18.75 -11.05 -15.40
N GLU A 902 18.46 -11.79 -14.31
CA GLU A 902 19.47 -12.51 -13.53
C GLU A 902 20.10 -13.68 -14.34
N TYR A 903 19.29 -14.52 -14.96
CA TYR A 903 19.75 -15.62 -15.83
C TYR A 903 20.64 -15.11 -16.96
N LEU A 904 20.21 -14.06 -17.65
CA LEU A 904 20.97 -13.48 -18.74
C LEU A 904 22.28 -12.87 -18.26
N HIS A 905 22.26 -12.19 -17.10
CA HIS A 905 23.47 -11.66 -16.52
C HIS A 905 24.46 -12.78 -16.17
N LEU A 906 24.02 -13.88 -15.55
CA LEU A 906 24.84 -15.06 -15.30
C LEU A 906 25.47 -15.61 -16.58
N LYS A 907 24.68 -15.73 -17.66
CA LYS A 907 25.17 -16.14 -18.99
C LYS A 907 26.21 -15.18 -19.55
N VAL A 908 26.02 -13.88 -19.36
CA VAL A 908 27.00 -12.86 -19.76
C VAL A 908 28.31 -13.03 -19.01
N ARG A 909 28.28 -13.17 -17.68
CA ARG A 909 29.50 -13.33 -16.86
C ARG A 909 30.27 -14.60 -17.22
N LYS A 910 29.57 -15.72 -17.39
CA LYS A 910 30.19 -17.05 -17.57
C LYS A 910 30.57 -17.37 -19.01
N GLU A 911 29.72 -17.02 -19.97
CA GLU A 911 29.80 -17.56 -21.33
C GLU A 911 29.99 -16.46 -22.38
N ILE A 912 29.15 -15.42 -22.37
CA ILE A 912 29.06 -14.45 -23.50
C ILE A 912 30.14 -13.37 -23.41
N TRP A 913 30.32 -12.75 -22.24
CA TRP A 913 31.49 -11.93 -21.95
C TRP A 913 32.61 -12.83 -21.43
N GLY A 914 32.31 -13.71 -20.46
CA GLY A 914 33.22 -14.76 -20.02
C GLY A 914 34.32 -14.30 -19.06
N TYR A 915 34.12 -13.19 -18.35
CA TYR A 915 35.08 -12.70 -17.36
C TYR A 915 35.07 -13.47 -16.03
N ASP A 916 34.07 -14.32 -15.80
CA ASP A 916 34.03 -15.25 -14.67
C ASP A 916 33.49 -16.64 -15.05
N ALA A 917 34.17 -17.32 -15.98
CA ALA A 917 33.73 -18.63 -16.50
C ALA A 917 33.56 -19.74 -15.43
N ASN A 918 34.28 -19.63 -14.31
CA ASN A 918 34.26 -20.61 -13.22
C ASN A 918 33.26 -20.26 -12.11
N GLU A 919 32.44 -19.22 -12.27
CA GLU A 919 31.42 -18.83 -11.29
C GLU A 919 30.45 -19.98 -11.02
N ASN A 920 30.25 -20.29 -9.74
CA ASN A 920 29.33 -21.34 -9.28
C ASN A 920 28.57 -20.86 -8.04
N LEU A 921 27.69 -19.88 -8.25
CA LEU A 921 26.86 -19.28 -7.21
C LEU A 921 25.48 -19.96 -7.15
N THR A 922 24.96 -20.08 -5.93
CA THR A 922 23.57 -20.41 -5.67
C THR A 922 22.65 -19.22 -5.98
N ASN A 923 21.35 -19.46 -6.16
CA ASN A 923 20.39 -18.37 -6.39
C ASN A 923 20.41 -17.33 -5.25
N ASP A 924 20.54 -17.77 -3.99
CA ASP A 924 20.66 -16.87 -2.83
C ASP A 924 21.91 -15.97 -2.90
N GLU A 925 23.01 -16.47 -3.46
CA GLU A 925 24.24 -15.69 -3.67
C GLU A 925 24.10 -14.75 -4.86
N LEU A 926 23.34 -15.13 -5.90
CA LEU A 926 22.98 -14.23 -7.01
C LEU A 926 22.13 -13.06 -6.50
N ILE A 927 21.11 -13.33 -5.68
CA ILE A 927 20.25 -12.30 -5.07
C ILE A 927 21.06 -11.35 -4.18
N LYS A 928 22.07 -11.87 -3.45
CA LYS A 928 23.00 -11.05 -2.66
C LYS A 928 24.04 -10.31 -3.49
N GLU A 929 24.03 -10.48 -4.81
CA GLU A 929 24.96 -9.89 -5.76
C GLU A 929 26.43 -10.28 -5.49
N ASN A 930 26.69 -11.50 -5.01
CA ASN A 930 28.03 -12.02 -4.71
C ASN A 930 28.85 -12.39 -5.97
N TYR A 931 28.56 -11.79 -7.11
CA TYR A 931 29.29 -11.95 -8.37
C TYR A 931 30.13 -10.70 -8.69
N LYS A 932 31.06 -10.85 -9.64
CA LYS A 932 31.82 -9.70 -10.16
C LYS A 932 30.98 -8.94 -11.18
N GLY A 933 31.11 -7.62 -11.18
CA GLY A 933 30.39 -6.76 -12.10
C GLY A 933 28.98 -6.38 -11.63
N ILE A 934 28.36 -5.47 -12.36
CA ILE A 934 27.01 -4.95 -12.07
C ILE A 934 26.18 -4.79 -13.34
N ARG A 935 24.86 -4.69 -13.18
CA ARG A 935 23.89 -4.50 -14.27
C ARG A 935 22.95 -3.29 -14.10
N PRO A 936 23.48 -2.06 -13.91
CA PRO A 936 22.67 -0.89 -13.60
C PRO A 936 21.65 -0.58 -14.70
N ALA A 937 20.44 -0.23 -14.28
CA ALA A 937 19.31 0.06 -15.16
C ALA A 937 18.97 1.56 -15.12
N PRO A 938 18.86 2.26 -16.27
CA PRO A 938 18.42 3.64 -16.31
C PRO A 938 17.12 3.88 -15.53
N GLY A 939 17.11 4.87 -14.64
CA GLY A 939 16.04 5.17 -13.68
C GLY A 939 16.36 4.76 -12.24
N TYR A 940 17.30 3.83 -12.03
CA TYR A 940 17.79 3.48 -10.70
C TYR A 940 18.74 4.54 -10.13
N PRO A 941 18.96 4.59 -8.80
CA PRO A 941 19.74 5.65 -8.16
C PRO A 941 21.18 5.86 -8.69
N ALA A 942 21.81 4.83 -9.27
CA ALA A 942 23.16 4.92 -9.84
C ALA A 942 23.19 5.58 -11.23
N CYS A 943 22.08 5.51 -11.95
CA CYS A 943 21.88 6.09 -13.29
C CYS A 943 20.42 6.55 -13.42
N PRO A 944 20.02 7.62 -12.71
CA PRO A 944 18.61 8.02 -12.62
C PRO A 944 18.05 8.60 -13.92
N ASP A 945 18.89 8.84 -14.92
CA ASP A 945 18.49 9.42 -16.19
C ASP A 945 17.76 8.41 -17.08
N HIS A 946 16.45 8.63 -17.26
CA HIS A 946 15.62 7.79 -18.12
C HIS A 946 15.92 7.97 -19.62
N LEU A 947 16.54 9.08 -20.04
CA LEU A 947 16.85 9.38 -21.45
C LEU A 947 18.00 8.55 -22.03
N GLU A 948 18.63 7.71 -21.22
CA GLU A 948 19.58 6.72 -21.72
C GLU A 948 18.89 5.50 -22.36
N LYS A 949 17.62 5.21 -22.02
CA LYS A 949 16.90 4.05 -22.58
C LYS A 949 16.78 4.11 -24.12
N PRO A 950 16.41 5.24 -24.75
CA PRO A 950 16.42 5.36 -26.21
C PRO A 950 17.74 4.96 -26.86
N ILE A 951 18.88 5.28 -26.23
CA ILE A 951 20.20 4.92 -26.74
C ILE A 951 20.42 3.41 -26.70
N ILE A 952 19.98 2.73 -25.63
CA ILE A 952 19.96 1.26 -25.56
C ILE A 952 19.04 0.68 -26.64
N TRP A 953 17.87 1.29 -26.85
CA TRP A 953 16.90 0.86 -27.86
C TRP A 953 17.46 0.95 -29.28
N GLU A 954 18.16 2.04 -29.61
CA GLU A 954 18.82 2.24 -30.90
C GLU A 954 19.98 1.27 -31.09
N LEU A 955 20.86 1.16 -30.10
CA LEU A 955 22.07 0.32 -30.16
C LEU A 955 21.73 -1.16 -30.35
N LEU A 956 20.75 -1.66 -29.59
CA LEU A 956 20.32 -3.06 -29.65
C LEU A 956 19.25 -3.32 -30.72
N LYS A 957 18.58 -2.28 -31.24
CA LYS A 957 17.37 -2.39 -32.08
C LYS A 957 16.25 -3.16 -31.37
N VAL A 958 15.96 -2.78 -30.13
CA VAL A 958 15.04 -3.51 -29.23
C VAL A 958 13.64 -3.66 -29.84
N GLU A 959 13.03 -2.57 -30.30
CA GLU A 959 11.67 -2.59 -30.84
C GLU A 959 11.56 -3.44 -32.10
N GLU A 960 12.51 -3.29 -33.04
CA GLU A 960 12.54 -4.07 -34.29
C GLU A 960 12.75 -5.57 -34.03
N THR A 961 13.55 -5.91 -33.02
CA THR A 961 14.04 -7.29 -32.84
C THR A 961 13.17 -8.11 -31.89
N ILE A 962 12.76 -7.55 -30.74
CA ILE A 962 11.98 -8.27 -29.73
C ILE A 962 10.58 -7.67 -29.48
N GLY A 963 10.27 -6.51 -30.08
CA GLY A 963 8.95 -5.87 -30.04
C GLY A 963 8.67 -5.02 -28.80
N VAL A 964 9.64 -4.89 -27.89
CA VAL A 964 9.51 -4.09 -26.66
C VAL A 964 9.66 -2.61 -26.98
N LYS A 965 8.80 -1.78 -26.40
CA LYS A 965 8.65 -0.35 -26.75
C LYS A 965 8.91 0.55 -25.54
N LEU A 966 9.24 1.82 -25.83
CA LEU A 966 9.28 2.88 -24.84
C LEU A 966 8.05 3.79 -24.99
N THR A 967 7.47 4.18 -23.86
CA THR A 967 6.45 5.23 -23.82
C THR A 967 7.11 6.62 -23.93
N GLU A 968 6.30 7.66 -24.08
CA GLU A 968 6.76 9.05 -24.03
C GLU A 968 7.44 9.44 -22.71
N SER A 969 7.10 8.77 -21.61
CA SER A 969 7.75 8.92 -20.29
C SER A 969 8.91 7.95 -20.07
N MET A 970 9.35 7.24 -21.11
CA MET A 970 10.41 6.23 -21.05
C MET A 970 10.10 5.04 -20.12
N ALA A 971 8.82 4.74 -19.90
CA ALA A 971 8.41 3.45 -19.35
C ALA A 971 8.55 2.37 -20.41
N ILE A 972 8.81 1.12 -20.00
CA ILE A 972 9.01 -0.01 -20.91
C ILE A 972 7.68 -0.75 -21.05
N TRP A 973 7.26 -1.02 -22.29
CA TRP A 973 6.11 -1.87 -22.58
C TRP A 973 6.56 -3.13 -23.36
N PRO A 974 6.12 -4.34 -22.98
CA PRO A 974 5.25 -4.68 -21.84
C PRO A 974 5.84 -4.35 -20.47
N ALA A 975 4.99 -4.20 -19.43
CA ALA A 975 5.42 -3.80 -18.08
C ALA A 975 6.44 -4.79 -17.46
N ALA A 976 6.21 -6.10 -17.63
CA ALA A 976 7.14 -7.16 -17.23
C ALA A 976 8.36 -7.22 -18.15
N SER A 977 9.23 -6.20 -18.07
CA SER A 977 10.44 -6.04 -18.86
C SER A 977 11.54 -5.34 -18.06
N VAL A 978 12.80 -5.70 -18.32
CA VAL A 978 13.98 -5.11 -17.68
C VAL A 978 15.00 -4.72 -18.74
N SER A 979 15.62 -3.55 -18.61
CA SER A 979 16.72 -3.12 -19.48
C SER A 979 17.80 -2.41 -18.69
N GLY A 980 19.06 -2.60 -19.08
CA GLY A 980 20.18 -1.95 -18.40
C GLY A 980 21.51 -2.18 -19.09
N TYR A 981 22.58 -1.91 -18.34
CA TYR A 981 23.96 -2.07 -18.75
C TYR A 981 24.57 -3.36 -18.19
N TYR A 982 25.79 -3.67 -18.61
CA TYR A 982 26.70 -4.59 -17.95
C TYR A 982 28.08 -3.93 -17.80
N PHE A 983 28.61 -3.95 -16.59
CA PHE A 983 29.99 -3.55 -16.28
C PHE A 983 30.72 -4.75 -15.68
N ALA A 984 31.87 -5.10 -16.24
CA ALA A 984 32.67 -6.26 -15.80
C ALA A 984 33.67 -5.94 -14.68
N ASN A 985 33.98 -4.66 -14.46
CA ASN A 985 35.01 -4.24 -13.52
C ASN A 985 34.67 -4.73 -12.10
N PRO A 986 35.56 -5.44 -11.38
CA PRO A 986 35.27 -5.99 -10.06
C PRO A 986 35.11 -4.92 -8.97
N GLN A 987 35.53 -3.67 -9.23
CA GLN A 987 35.29 -2.54 -8.32
C GLN A 987 33.97 -1.83 -8.60
N SER A 988 33.27 -2.20 -9.67
CA SER A 988 31.94 -1.66 -9.97
C SER A 988 30.95 -2.04 -8.88
N LYS A 989 30.09 -1.08 -8.52
CA LYS A 989 29.09 -1.23 -7.47
C LYS A 989 27.92 -0.29 -7.70
N TYR A 990 26.76 -0.65 -7.18
CA TYR A 990 25.65 0.29 -7.10
C TYR A 990 25.94 1.39 -6.07
N PHE A 991 25.53 2.61 -6.39
CA PHE A 991 25.62 3.77 -5.51
C PHE A 991 24.44 4.71 -5.78
N GLY A 992 24.02 5.49 -4.78
CA GLY A 992 23.07 6.57 -5.02
C GLY A 992 23.79 7.81 -5.56
N LEU A 993 23.36 8.36 -6.70
CA LEU A 993 23.86 9.64 -7.22
C LEU A 993 23.71 10.76 -6.17
N GLY A 994 22.62 10.72 -5.40
CA GLY A 994 22.27 11.78 -4.47
C GLY A 994 21.78 13.03 -5.21
N LYS A 995 22.08 14.19 -4.65
CA LYS A 995 21.71 15.49 -5.21
C LYS A 995 22.83 16.08 -6.06
N ILE A 996 22.46 16.75 -7.16
CA ILE A 996 23.33 17.45 -8.10
C ILE A 996 22.96 18.94 -8.15
N LYS A 997 23.92 19.78 -8.50
CA LYS A 997 23.80 21.24 -8.60
C LYS A 997 23.54 21.67 -10.05
N GLU A 998 23.04 22.90 -10.19
CA GLU A 998 22.72 23.51 -11.49
C GLU A 998 23.87 23.46 -12.51
N ASP A 999 25.13 23.53 -12.05
CA ASP A 999 26.31 23.46 -12.91
C ASP A 999 26.43 22.11 -13.65
N GLN A 1000 26.15 20.98 -12.97
CA GLN A 1000 26.10 19.66 -13.59
C GLN A 1000 24.87 19.49 -14.48
N VAL A 1001 23.72 20.06 -14.12
CA VAL A 1001 22.51 20.04 -14.97
C VAL A 1001 22.77 20.75 -16.29
N CYS A 1002 23.40 21.93 -16.25
CA CYS A 1002 23.78 22.69 -17.43
C CYS A 1002 24.82 21.94 -18.29
N ASP A 1003 25.83 21.33 -17.66
CA ASP A 1003 26.83 20.51 -18.36
C ASP A 1003 26.18 19.30 -19.04
N TYR A 1004 25.29 18.59 -18.34
CA TYR A 1004 24.51 17.48 -18.86
C TYR A 1004 23.62 17.89 -20.04
N ALA A 1005 22.85 18.98 -19.91
CA ALA A 1005 21.99 19.49 -20.98
C ALA A 1005 22.79 19.75 -22.27
N LYS A 1006 23.99 20.31 -22.10
CA LYS A 1006 24.92 20.59 -23.20
C LYS A 1006 25.47 19.33 -23.85
N ARG A 1007 25.84 18.31 -23.05
CA ARG A 1007 26.31 17.00 -23.54
C ARG A 1007 25.20 16.23 -24.27
N ARG A 1008 23.98 16.28 -23.74
CA ARG A 1008 22.79 15.61 -24.30
C ARG A 1008 22.24 16.31 -25.54
N GLY A 1009 22.48 17.62 -25.68
CA GLY A 1009 21.94 18.41 -26.79
C GLY A 1009 20.48 18.85 -26.58
N ILE A 1010 20.04 18.98 -25.33
CA ILE A 1010 18.68 19.43 -24.95
C ILE A 1010 18.75 20.77 -24.20
N SER A 1011 17.59 21.40 -24.00
CA SER A 1011 17.53 22.63 -23.21
C SER A 1011 17.77 22.36 -21.72
N VAL A 1012 18.18 23.38 -20.97
CA VAL A 1012 18.37 23.25 -19.52
C VAL A 1012 17.04 22.98 -18.82
N GLU A 1013 15.94 23.54 -19.32
CA GLU A 1013 14.59 23.29 -18.81
C GLU A 1013 14.19 21.81 -18.99
N GLU A 1014 14.49 21.22 -20.14
CA GLU A 1014 14.21 19.81 -20.42
C GLU A 1014 15.08 18.90 -19.52
N ALA A 1015 16.37 19.20 -19.38
CA ALA A 1015 17.25 18.48 -18.44
C ALA A 1015 16.76 18.59 -16.99
N THR A 1016 16.30 19.77 -16.59
CA THR A 1016 15.75 20.03 -15.24
C THR A 1016 14.51 19.19 -14.99
N LYS A 1017 13.65 19.00 -16.00
CA LYS A 1017 12.48 18.14 -15.91
C LYS A 1017 12.89 16.69 -15.62
N TRP A 1018 13.73 16.09 -16.47
CA TRP A 1018 14.12 14.68 -16.34
C TRP A 1018 14.95 14.38 -15.09
N LEU A 1019 15.75 15.34 -14.62
CA LEU A 1019 16.60 15.19 -13.43
C LEU A 1019 15.99 15.81 -12.16
N ALA A 1020 14.74 16.26 -12.19
CA ALA A 1020 14.08 16.93 -11.06
C ALA A 1020 14.23 16.21 -9.70
N PRO A 1021 14.12 14.87 -9.60
CA PRO A 1021 14.33 14.16 -8.34
C PRO A 1021 15.76 14.32 -7.77
N ASN A 1022 16.74 14.60 -8.62
CA ASN A 1022 18.16 14.66 -8.28
C ASN A 1022 18.69 16.08 -8.09
N ILE A 1023 17.94 17.12 -8.42
CA ILE A 1023 18.43 18.50 -8.28
C ILE A 1023 18.36 18.98 -6.82
N ALA A 1024 19.42 19.65 -6.37
CA ALA A 1024 19.55 20.23 -5.03
C ALA A 1024 18.90 21.62 -4.90
N ASP A 1025 18.93 22.39 -5.99
CA ASP A 1025 18.58 23.81 -6.05
C ASP A 1025 17.08 24.08 -6.21
#